data_AF-A0A929V604-F1
#
_entry.id   AF-A0A929V604-F1
#
_cell.length_a   1.000
_cell.length_b   1.000
_cell.length_c   1.000
_cell.angle_alpha   90.00
_cell.angle_beta   90.00
_cell.angle_gamma   90.00
#
_symmetry.space_group_name_H-M   'P 1'
#
loop_
_entity.id
_entity.type
_entity.pdbx_description
1 polymer ?
#
loop_
_entity_poly.entity_id
_entity_poly.type
_entity_poly.pdbx_seq_one_letter_code
_entity_poly.pdbx_strand_id
1 'polypeptide(L)'
;MLNKTNTKKKILQSYTKRISNIILFLIITVPIVFCAFTIIVPELTTYATPTSGGSSTISLSVTDPVVNFHFTSSENSSSAFKQATTSISYSSGNQTGISIYASSIDENTSLKHFQSSVSEEIASISLPQSGVISSPKTWGYRTYNGPAGSWNAIPKASTPALITNSSSAGSGNVSIDFGIKSSPDLPPGTYSKKLIFTAIANRVPTTAVFLPGPQFNDIFKNSGYLFNQAEYFKKADSFPASTRWWTASMPSSQRQICLWLSNDSKTIYWWSDADIVYMNEDASSMFRNINRGAVNMKEIDISGINTSRVKNMAKMFQADYNIYEKIILGDIDTSNVENMSGMFASGNFSPGQEVEPLDLSRFNTSKVKDMSVMFIGTHSPVIDLTHFDTSNVENMSGMFGENYNVKKINLAGLNVKKVRTVTSMFYNNSSPNQTTLKEINMSGWQLDLVTDLGRLFQSLIKLESINLSNFSAKNAISMSEIFHNCSSLKELNLSTFTIEKVVNMDDAFSDLDSLERIDLSGLNTSSVKSMHQMFRNQRTANLVNLDLSSFDTSNVTDMSSMFWGQIKLQNLNLSSFNTQRVQTMQNMFYKAMQSPVNGVLDISTFSTEQLNNCEGMFDYSKVRTIYVSNRFIITPYPVKNLFAETTNLVGGNGTTWTSQITFPLIHYSSRYAHIDAPGNPGYFTQKP
;
A
#
# COMPACT_ATOMS: atom_id res chain seq x y z
N MET A 1 -19.59 -11.63 85.79
CA MET A 1 -19.65 -10.59 84.73
C MET A 1 -18.29 -9.87 84.58
N LEU A 2 -17.23 -10.57 84.14
CA LEU A 2 -15.90 -9.92 83.93
C LEU A 2 -15.29 -10.14 82.53
N ASN A 3 -15.97 -10.82 81.61
CA ASN A 3 -15.45 -11.09 80.26
C ASN A 3 -16.02 -10.21 79.13
N LYS A 4 -16.94 -9.26 79.41
CA LYS A 4 -17.48 -8.33 78.39
C LYS A 4 -16.78 -6.96 78.35
N THR A 5 -16.02 -6.59 79.38
CA THR A 5 -15.40 -5.25 79.49
C THR A 5 -14.03 -5.17 78.77
N ASN A 6 -13.29 -6.28 78.68
CA ASN A 6 -11.98 -6.32 78.02
C ASN A 6 -12.06 -6.30 76.48
N THR A 7 -13.14 -6.81 75.89
CA THR A 7 -13.32 -6.85 74.43
C THR A 7 -13.67 -5.47 73.86
N LYS A 8 -14.49 -4.66 74.57
CA LYS A 8 -14.80 -3.28 74.14
C LYS A 8 -13.59 -2.35 74.22
N LYS A 9 -12.71 -2.52 75.21
CA LYS A 9 -11.49 -1.68 75.36
C LYS A 9 -10.45 -1.95 74.28
N LYS A 10 -10.27 -3.22 73.88
CA LYS A 10 -9.39 -3.62 72.76
C LYS A 10 -9.92 -3.17 71.39
N ILE A 11 -11.24 -3.19 71.19
CA ILE A 11 -11.85 -2.71 69.95
C ILE A 11 -11.72 -1.18 69.84
N LEU A 12 -11.96 -0.43 70.91
CA LEU A 12 -11.84 1.04 70.90
C LEU A 12 -10.39 1.52 70.69
N GLN A 13 -9.40 0.80 71.23
CA GLN A 13 -7.96 1.05 70.98
C GLN A 13 -7.55 0.73 69.54
N SER A 14 -8.15 -0.28 68.91
CA SER A 14 -7.92 -0.60 67.49
C SER A 14 -8.46 0.49 66.55
N TYR A 15 -9.66 1.01 66.82
CA TYR A 15 -10.26 2.09 66.02
C TYR A 15 -9.52 3.43 66.19
N THR A 16 -9.10 3.79 67.41
CA THR A 16 -8.32 5.03 67.63
C THR A 16 -6.93 4.96 66.98
N LYS A 17 -6.29 3.78 66.95
CA LYS A 17 -5.00 3.59 66.26
C LYS A 17 -5.15 3.60 64.73
N ARG A 18 -6.26 3.10 64.17
CA ARG A 18 -6.58 3.20 62.73
C ARG A 18 -6.92 4.63 62.31
N ILE A 19 -7.69 5.37 63.11
CA ILE A 19 -8.06 6.77 62.81
C ILE A 19 -6.83 7.68 62.93
N SER A 20 -5.97 7.47 63.93
CA SER A 20 -4.69 8.20 64.07
C SER A 20 -3.76 7.95 62.87
N ASN A 21 -3.64 6.69 62.42
CA ASN A 21 -2.82 6.37 61.24
C ASN A 21 -3.41 6.92 59.93
N ILE A 22 -4.73 7.00 59.78
CA ILE A 22 -5.39 7.60 58.60
C ILE A 22 -5.21 9.13 58.59
N ILE A 23 -5.31 9.78 59.75
CA ILE A 23 -5.09 11.23 59.88
C ILE A 23 -3.61 11.57 59.66
N LEU A 24 -2.67 10.76 60.17
CA LEU A 24 -1.24 10.92 59.92
C LEU A 24 -0.88 10.68 58.44
N PHE A 25 -1.54 9.70 57.80
CA PHE A 25 -1.38 9.45 56.36
C PHE A 25 -1.94 10.60 55.53
N LEU A 26 -3.08 11.19 55.89
CA LEU A 26 -3.65 12.38 55.22
C LEU A 26 -2.80 13.64 55.44
N ILE A 27 -2.24 13.85 56.64
CA ILE A 27 -1.41 15.04 56.94
C ILE A 27 -0.03 14.95 56.26
N ILE A 28 0.49 13.75 55.97
CA ILE A 28 1.76 13.56 55.27
C ILE A 28 1.58 13.46 53.75
N THR A 29 0.50 12.84 53.26
CA THR A 29 0.29 12.66 51.81
C THR A 29 -0.32 13.89 51.13
N VAL A 30 -1.18 14.66 51.79
CA VAL A 30 -1.81 15.84 51.16
C VAL A 30 -0.79 16.96 50.85
N PRO A 31 0.21 17.27 51.71
CA PRO A 31 1.26 18.22 51.36
C PRO A 31 2.28 17.66 50.35
N ILE A 32 2.54 16.35 50.34
CA ILE A 32 3.45 15.72 49.36
C ILE A 32 2.81 15.69 47.96
N VAL A 33 1.49 15.47 47.88
CA VAL A 33 0.73 15.58 46.63
C VAL A 33 0.60 17.05 46.20
N PHE A 34 0.42 18.01 47.12
CA PHE A 34 0.38 19.44 46.76
C PHE A 34 1.76 19.99 46.35
N CYS A 35 2.86 19.56 46.97
CA CYS A 35 4.22 19.92 46.55
C CYS A 35 4.64 19.24 45.23
N ALA A 36 4.07 18.07 44.90
CA ALA A 36 4.27 17.41 43.60
C ALA A 36 3.48 18.08 42.46
N PHE A 37 2.42 18.84 42.77
CA PHE A 37 1.66 19.61 41.77
C PHE A 37 2.19 21.02 41.51
N THR A 38 3.12 21.54 42.32
CA THR A 38 3.75 22.86 42.11
C THR A 38 5.10 22.83 41.41
N ILE A 39 5.57 21.65 40.97
CA ILE A 39 6.77 21.49 40.13
C ILE A 39 6.42 20.68 38.88
N ILE A 40 5.39 21.13 38.15
CA ILE A 40 5.31 20.95 36.70
C ILE A 40 4.84 22.29 36.14
N VAL A 41 5.69 23.30 36.30
CA VAL A 41 5.80 24.33 35.27
C VAL A 41 6.14 23.54 33.99
N PRO A 42 5.47 23.75 32.85
CA PRO A 42 6.02 23.22 31.61
C PRO A 42 7.40 23.84 31.52
N GLU A 43 8.45 23.04 31.66
CA GLU A 43 9.75 23.44 31.17
C GLU A 43 9.47 23.89 29.74
N LEU A 44 9.52 25.21 29.56
CA LEU A 44 9.99 25.81 28.33
C LEU A 44 11.33 25.12 28.12
N THR A 45 11.26 23.97 27.47
CA THR A 45 12.38 23.37 26.80
C THR A 45 12.74 24.41 25.78
N THR A 46 13.69 25.27 26.20
CA THR A 46 14.48 26.07 25.31
C THR A 46 14.97 25.10 24.26
N TYR A 47 14.34 25.22 23.09
CA TYR A 47 14.66 24.44 21.92
C TYR A 47 16.18 24.35 21.83
N ALA A 48 16.70 23.12 21.76
CA ALA A 48 17.97 22.94 21.07
C ALA A 48 17.75 23.60 19.71
N THR A 49 18.40 24.74 19.53
CA THR A 49 18.47 25.43 18.25
C THR A 49 18.75 24.37 17.20
N PRO A 50 18.04 24.35 16.06
CA PRO A 50 18.45 23.51 14.95
C PRO A 50 19.93 23.75 14.74
N THR A 51 20.71 22.66 14.65
CA THR A 51 22.14 22.69 14.33
C THR A 51 22.37 23.78 13.32
N SER A 52 23.15 24.78 13.73
CA SER A 52 23.32 26.05 13.04
C SER A 52 23.70 25.81 11.58
N GLY A 53 22.70 25.79 10.70
CA GLY A 53 22.87 26.29 9.35
C GLY A 53 23.33 27.72 9.54
N GLY A 54 24.62 27.97 9.29
CA GLY A 54 25.27 29.23 9.61
C GLY A 54 24.37 30.40 9.20
N SER A 55 24.24 31.40 10.08
CA SER A 55 23.42 32.59 9.84
C SER A 55 23.52 32.99 8.37
N SER A 56 22.39 32.96 7.64
CA SER A 56 22.40 33.33 6.23
C SER A 56 22.86 34.77 6.11
N THR A 57 24.10 34.98 5.69
CA THR A 57 24.64 36.31 5.46
C THR A 57 24.33 36.74 4.03
N ILE A 58 24.12 38.04 3.86
CA ILE A 58 24.15 38.69 2.55
C ILE A 58 25.39 39.58 2.57
N SER A 59 26.27 39.40 1.59
CA SER A 59 27.31 40.37 1.27
C SER A 59 26.96 41.04 -0.06
N LEU A 60 27.15 42.35 -0.09
CA LEU A 60 26.95 43.19 -1.26
C LEU A 60 28.12 44.16 -1.34
N SER A 61 28.82 44.18 -2.48
CA SER A 61 29.90 45.13 -2.75
C SER A 61 29.78 45.69 -4.15
N VAL A 62 30.29 46.90 -4.33
CA VAL A 62 30.38 47.56 -5.64
C VAL A 62 31.86 47.61 -6.01
N THR A 63 32.25 47.01 -7.14
CA THR A 63 33.66 46.86 -7.56
C THR A 63 34.32 48.23 -7.81
N ASP A 64 33.58 49.17 -8.40
CA ASP A 64 34.02 50.54 -8.64
C ASP A 64 32.95 51.52 -8.11
N PRO A 65 32.98 51.89 -6.81
CA PRO A 65 31.90 52.64 -6.15
C PRO A 65 31.83 54.12 -6.57
N VAL A 66 32.85 54.61 -7.29
CA VAL A 66 32.91 55.99 -7.78
C VAL A 66 33.08 55.97 -9.30
N VAL A 67 32.04 56.41 -10.00
CA VAL A 67 32.03 56.56 -11.46
C VAL A 67 31.97 58.05 -11.77
N ASN A 68 33.06 58.63 -12.28
CA ASN A 68 33.16 60.05 -12.56
C ASN A 68 32.96 60.33 -14.05
N PHE A 69 32.04 61.24 -14.36
CA PHE A 69 31.89 61.80 -15.70
C PHE A 69 32.31 63.26 -15.69
N HIS A 70 33.47 63.52 -16.29
CA HIS A 70 33.99 64.86 -16.52
C HIS A 70 33.70 65.30 -17.95
N PHE A 71 33.20 66.52 -18.16
CA PHE A 71 32.98 67.07 -19.50
C PHE A 71 33.81 68.32 -19.74
N THR A 72 34.51 68.35 -20.87
CA THR A 72 35.22 69.54 -21.36
C THR A 72 34.30 70.44 -22.19
N SER A 73 34.69 71.71 -22.41
CA SER A 73 33.91 72.65 -23.24
C SER A 73 33.65 72.12 -24.66
N SER A 74 34.61 71.40 -25.25
CA SER A 74 34.47 70.80 -26.59
C SER A 74 33.47 69.65 -26.60
N GLU A 75 33.42 68.85 -25.53
CA GLU A 75 32.48 67.73 -25.40
C GLU A 75 31.06 68.21 -25.11
N ASN A 76 30.90 69.31 -24.37
CA ASN A 76 29.59 69.95 -24.19
C ASN A 76 29.09 70.54 -25.51
N SER A 77 29.96 71.26 -26.24
CA SER A 77 29.62 71.87 -27.54
C SER A 77 29.16 70.85 -28.60
N SER A 78 29.69 69.62 -28.55
CA SER A 78 29.34 68.52 -29.45
C SER A 78 28.24 67.59 -28.93
N SER A 79 27.68 67.86 -27.75
CA SER A 79 26.74 66.96 -27.06
C SER A 79 27.29 65.53 -26.98
N ALA A 80 28.51 65.36 -26.50
CA ALA A 80 29.16 64.06 -26.40
C ALA A 80 28.36 63.05 -25.56
N PHE A 81 28.38 61.78 -25.98
CA PHE A 81 27.86 60.66 -25.18
C PHE A 81 29.04 59.98 -24.46
N LYS A 82 28.91 59.77 -23.16
CA LYS A 82 29.87 59.00 -22.35
C LYS A 82 29.15 57.85 -21.67
N GLN A 83 29.86 56.76 -21.46
CA GLN A 83 29.38 55.63 -20.67
C GLN A 83 30.47 55.13 -19.73
N ALA A 84 30.06 54.57 -18.61
CA ALA A 84 30.96 53.90 -17.69
C ALA A 84 30.21 52.75 -17.00
N THR A 85 30.95 51.70 -16.67
CA THR A 85 30.43 50.47 -16.09
C THR A 85 30.94 50.33 -14.66
N THR A 86 30.06 49.91 -13.76
CA THR A 86 30.43 49.36 -12.47
C THR A 86 29.77 48.00 -12.31
N SER A 87 30.18 47.24 -11.32
CA SER A 87 29.67 45.90 -11.06
C SER A 87 29.26 45.75 -9.61
N ILE A 88 28.08 45.17 -9.38
CA ILE A 88 27.62 44.76 -8.07
C ILE A 88 27.97 43.29 -7.90
N SER A 89 28.84 42.99 -6.94
CA SER A 89 29.09 41.62 -6.51
C SER A 89 28.24 41.31 -5.29
N TYR A 90 27.60 40.14 -5.29
CA TYR A 90 26.82 39.67 -4.15
C TYR A 90 27.16 38.22 -3.80
N SER A 91 26.98 37.87 -2.53
CA SER A 91 26.97 36.48 -2.08
C SER A 91 25.89 36.31 -1.02
N SER A 92 25.10 35.23 -1.13
CA SER A 92 24.08 34.92 -0.14
C SER A 92 24.02 33.44 0.18
N GLY A 93 23.90 33.13 1.48
CA GLY A 93 23.56 31.80 1.97
C GLY A 93 22.06 31.48 1.94
N ASN A 94 21.19 32.40 1.48
CA ASN A 94 19.75 32.15 1.42
C ASN A 94 19.43 31.16 0.28
N GLN A 95 18.81 30.03 0.62
CA GLN A 95 18.46 28.97 -0.34
C GLN A 95 17.46 29.41 -1.40
N THR A 96 16.63 30.43 -1.13
CA THR A 96 15.71 31.03 -2.12
C THR A 96 16.32 32.21 -2.87
N GLY A 97 17.59 32.52 -2.59
CA GLY A 97 18.37 33.60 -3.19
C GLY A 97 18.03 35.00 -2.65
N ILE A 98 18.30 36.01 -3.45
CA ILE A 98 18.16 37.43 -3.08
C ILE A 98 17.64 38.25 -4.25
N SER A 99 16.98 39.36 -3.92
CA SER A 99 16.61 40.41 -4.86
C SER A 99 17.46 41.66 -4.60
N ILE A 100 18.08 42.23 -5.65
CA ILE A 100 18.87 43.46 -5.55
C ILE A 100 18.11 44.59 -6.24
N TYR A 101 17.99 45.71 -5.55
CA TYR A 101 17.32 46.92 -6.02
C TYR A 101 18.32 48.07 -6.12
N ALA A 102 18.05 49.05 -6.99
CA ALA A 102 18.78 50.31 -7.07
C ALA A 102 17.83 51.51 -6.95
N SER A 103 18.32 52.58 -6.36
CA SER A 103 17.64 53.88 -6.32
C SER A 103 18.64 55.02 -6.17
N SER A 104 18.20 56.23 -6.49
CA SER A 104 18.82 57.46 -6.00
C SER A 104 18.69 57.55 -4.47
N ILE A 105 19.64 58.21 -3.80
CA ILE A 105 19.56 58.49 -2.35
C ILE A 105 18.37 59.39 -1.95
N ASP A 106 17.78 60.09 -2.92
CA ASP A 106 16.67 61.03 -2.74
C ASP A 106 15.75 61.04 -3.98
N GLU A 107 14.68 61.82 -3.96
CA GLU A 107 13.70 61.90 -5.06
C GLU A 107 14.23 62.59 -6.32
N ASN A 108 15.25 63.44 -6.22
CA ASN A 108 15.85 64.10 -7.37
C ASN A 108 16.81 63.12 -8.05
N THR A 109 16.53 62.68 -9.26
CA THR A 109 17.36 61.71 -9.97
C THR A 109 18.41 62.36 -10.86
N SER A 110 18.57 63.68 -10.83
CA SER A 110 19.53 64.40 -11.65
C SER A 110 20.96 64.34 -11.10
N LEU A 111 21.94 64.39 -11.99
CA LEU A 111 23.34 64.61 -11.60
C LEU A 111 23.56 66.09 -11.32
N LYS A 112 24.27 66.39 -10.22
CA LYS A 112 24.62 67.76 -9.84
C LYS A 112 26.10 68.03 -10.07
N HIS A 113 26.41 69.25 -10.47
CA HIS A 113 27.79 69.68 -10.63
C HIS A 113 28.55 69.68 -9.29
N PHE A 114 29.84 69.38 -9.32
CA PHE A 114 30.68 69.32 -8.10
C PHE A 114 30.81 70.67 -7.38
N GLN A 115 30.79 71.78 -8.13
CA GLN A 115 30.74 73.12 -7.56
C GLN A 115 29.29 73.51 -7.27
N SER A 116 28.97 73.79 -6.01
CA SER A 116 27.62 74.16 -5.56
C SER A 116 27.08 75.47 -6.14
N SER A 117 27.94 76.31 -6.72
CA SER A 117 27.56 77.54 -7.41
C SER A 117 26.98 77.33 -8.81
N VAL A 118 27.10 76.13 -9.38
CA VAL A 118 26.56 75.76 -10.69
C VAL A 118 25.16 75.17 -10.49
N SER A 119 24.15 75.77 -11.12
CA SER A 119 22.74 75.40 -10.93
C SER A 119 22.23 74.38 -11.96
N GLU A 120 22.99 74.17 -13.03
CA GLU A 120 22.67 73.26 -14.11
C GLU A 120 22.79 71.81 -13.64
N GLU A 121 21.74 71.02 -13.86
CA GLU A 121 21.71 69.59 -13.57
C GLU A 121 21.52 68.77 -14.86
N ILE A 122 21.96 67.52 -14.85
CA ILE A 122 21.70 66.56 -15.93
C ILE A 122 20.55 65.66 -15.48
N ALA A 123 19.39 65.78 -16.12
CA ALA A 123 18.18 65.10 -15.71
C ALA A 123 18.21 63.61 -16.05
N SER A 124 17.52 62.77 -15.28
CA SER A 124 17.36 61.38 -15.72
C SER A 124 16.42 61.29 -16.94
N ILE A 125 16.66 60.34 -17.85
CA ILE A 125 15.74 60.06 -18.96
C ILE A 125 14.34 59.72 -18.41
N SER A 126 13.30 60.13 -19.13
CA SER A 126 11.90 59.90 -18.74
C SER A 126 11.31 58.60 -19.28
N LEU A 127 11.89 58.06 -20.37
CA LEU A 127 11.45 56.83 -21.04
C LEU A 127 12.66 56.00 -21.47
N PRO A 128 12.54 54.66 -21.54
CA PRO A 128 13.64 53.81 -21.98
C PRO A 128 14.12 54.10 -23.41
N GLN A 129 15.43 54.02 -23.64
CA GLN A 129 16.06 54.29 -24.95
C GLN A 129 16.98 53.15 -25.38
N SER A 130 16.92 52.73 -26.64
CA SER A 130 17.82 51.72 -27.23
C SER A 130 19.02 52.36 -27.93
N GLY A 131 20.18 51.70 -27.92
CA GLY A 131 21.40 52.23 -28.54
C GLY A 131 22.15 53.19 -27.61
N VAL A 132 22.40 54.43 -28.05
CA VAL A 132 22.97 55.51 -27.21
C VAL A 132 21.87 56.42 -26.69
N ILE A 133 22.08 57.05 -25.53
CA ILE A 133 21.14 58.07 -25.05
C ILE A 133 21.20 59.27 -25.99
N SER A 134 20.06 59.57 -26.63
CA SER A 134 19.96 60.58 -27.70
C SER A 134 19.51 61.94 -27.18
N SER A 135 18.76 61.97 -26.07
CA SER A 135 18.25 63.19 -25.46
C SER A 135 19.40 63.99 -24.81
N PRO A 136 19.67 65.24 -25.23
CA PRO A 136 20.72 66.05 -24.64
C PRO A 136 20.42 66.36 -23.18
N LYS A 137 21.47 66.58 -22.37
CA LYS A 137 21.36 66.89 -20.93
C LYS A 137 20.60 65.81 -20.14
N THR A 138 20.76 64.54 -20.53
CA THR A 138 20.15 63.42 -19.80
C THR A 138 21.10 62.27 -19.50
N TRP A 139 20.72 61.47 -18.49
CA TRP A 139 21.42 60.24 -18.14
C TRP A 139 20.48 59.11 -17.73
N GLY A 140 20.97 57.89 -17.82
CA GLY A 140 20.23 56.69 -17.49
C GLY A 140 21.17 55.53 -17.14
N TYR A 141 20.59 54.41 -16.75
CA TYR A 141 21.33 53.19 -16.46
C TYR A 141 20.80 52.00 -17.26
N ARG A 142 21.61 50.96 -17.42
CA ARG A 142 21.13 49.65 -17.87
C ARG A 142 21.89 48.55 -17.14
N THR A 143 21.29 47.38 -17.04
CA THR A 143 21.92 46.19 -16.45
C THR A 143 22.28 45.21 -17.55
N TYR A 144 23.38 44.49 -17.37
CA TYR A 144 23.85 43.49 -18.35
C TYR A 144 23.73 42.08 -17.77
N ASN A 145 22.76 41.32 -18.28
CA ASN A 145 22.64 39.86 -18.13
C ASN A 145 22.14 39.21 -19.45
N GLY A 146 22.41 39.84 -20.60
CA GLY A 146 21.87 39.48 -21.94
C GLY A 146 22.01 40.64 -22.95
N PRO A 147 21.66 40.48 -24.25
CA PRO A 147 22.05 41.40 -25.32
C PRO A 147 21.56 42.82 -25.03
N ALA A 148 22.50 43.79 -25.13
CA ALA A 148 22.43 45.18 -24.68
C ALA A 148 21.00 45.73 -24.46
N GLY A 149 20.53 45.69 -23.21
CA GLY A 149 19.23 46.25 -22.82
C GLY A 149 19.13 47.76 -23.04
N SER A 150 17.89 48.27 -23.10
CA SER A 150 17.61 49.69 -23.19
C SER A 150 18.10 50.44 -21.94
N TRP A 151 18.56 51.67 -22.12
CA TRP A 151 18.79 52.62 -21.03
C TRP A 151 17.47 52.92 -20.35
N ASN A 152 17.45 52.90 -19.02
CA ASN A 152 16.29 53.16 -18.18
C ASN A 152 16.50 54.44 -17.35
N ALA A 153 15.39 55.05 -16.95
CA ALA A 153 15.35 56.16 -16.01
C ALA A 153 15.96 55.74 -14.67
N ILE A 154 16.77 56.60 -14.06
CA ILE A 154 17.34 56.39 -12.74
C ILE A 154 16.20 56.33 -11.72
N PRO A 155 16.09 55.26 -10.91
CA PRO A 155 14.95 55.10 -10.01
C PRO A 155 15.00 56.10 -8.86
N LYS A 156 13.84 56.59 -8.43
CA LYS A 156 13.70 57.46 -7.25
C LYS A 156 13.85 56.67 -5.96
N ALA A 157 14.12 57.35 -4.85
CA ALA A 157 14.19 56.73 -3.53
C ALA A 157 12.85 56.05 -3.13
N SER A 158 11.71 56.69 -3.43
CA SER A 158 10.37 56.16 -3.19
C SER A 158 9.98 54.97 -4.07
N THR A 159 10.67 54.76 -5.20
CA THR A 159 10.37 53.68 -6.15
C THR A 159 11.66 53.01 -6.66
N PRO A 160 12.38 52.24 -5.82
CA PRO A 160 13.57 51.51 -6.24
C PRO A 160 13.26 50.50 -7.34
N ALA A 161 14.15 50.36 -8.33
CA ALA A 161 13.99 49.39 -9.41
C ALA A 161 14.72 48.08 -9.10
N LEU A 162 14.10 46.95 -9.46
CA LEU A 162 14.74 45.64 -9.39
C LEU A 162 15.85 45.53 -10.44
N ILE A 163 17.06 45.19 -10.00
CA ILE A 163 18.27 45.05 -10.82
C ILE A 163 18.53 43.59 -11.18
N THR A 164 18.42 42.70 -10.20
CA THR A 164 18.54 41.25 -10.41
C THR A 164 17.79 40.48 -9.33
N ASN A 165 17.40 39.25 -9.65
CA ASN A 165 16.84 38.29 -8.70
C ASN A 165 17.54 36.94 -8.88
N SER A 166 18.18 36.45 -7.81
CA SER A 166 18.71 35.10 -7.73
C SER A 166 17.68 34.17 -7.09
N SER A 167 17.47 32.98 -7.66
CA SER A 167 16.54 31.98 -7.13
C SER A 167 17.20 30.90 -6.27
N SER A 168 18.51 31.01 -6.01
CA SER A 168 19.27 30.05 -5.19
C SER A 168 20.37 30.73 -4.39
N ALA A 169 20.89 30.00 -3.39
CA ALA A 169 22.11 30.40 -2.68
C ALA A 169 23.31 30.42 -3.64
N GLY A 170 24.26 31.32 -3.37
CA GLY A 170 25.46 31.45 -4.18
C GLY A 170 25.94 32.90 -4.31
N SER A 171 26.95 33.08 -5.14
CA SER A 171 27.50 34.39 -5.49
C SER A 171 27.23 34.73 -6.95
N GLY A 172 27.17 36.02 -7.24
CA GLY A 172 26.96 36.54 -8.58
C GLY A 172 27.49 37.96 -8.74
N ASN A 173 27.55 38.40 -9.99
CA ASN A 173 27.93 39.74 -10.35
C ASN A 173 26.92 40.31 -11.35
N VAL A 174 26.53 41.58 -11.16
CA VAL A 174 25.69 42.31 -12.11
C VAL A 174 26.42 43.56 -12.55
N SER A 175 26.73 43.64 -13.83
CA SER A 175 27.26 44.87 -14.42
C SER A 175 26.15 45.88 -14.66
N ILE A 176 26.41 47.12 -14.28
CA ILE A 176 25.54 48.27 -14.47
C ILE A 176 26.32 49.31 -15.26
N ASP A 177 25.78 49.66 -16.42
CA ASP A 177 26.28 50.77 -17.21
C ASP A 177 25.49 52.04 -16.85
N PHE A 178 26.20 53.15 -16.76
CA PHE A 178 25.64 54.49 -16.74
C PHE A 178 25.99 55.20 -18.05
N GLY A 179 24.99 55.77 -18.70
CA GLY A 179 25.13 56.51 -19.96
C GLY A 179 24.71 57.96 -19.73
N ILE A 180 25.47 58.89 -20.29
CA ILE A 180 25.23 60.33 -20.14
C ILE A 180 25.42 61.03 -21.47
N LYS A 181 24.48 61.90 -21.83
CA LYS A 181 24.56 62.79 -22.98
C LYS A 181 24.70 64.23 -22.51
N SER A 182 25.82 64.88 -22.83
CA SER A 182 26.04 66.30 -22.50
C SER A 182 25.22 67.22 -23.41
N SER A 183 25.36 68.54 -23.20
CA SER A 183 24.70 69.58 -23.97
C SER A 183 25.53 70.87 -23.94
N PRO A 184 25.45 71.76 -24.96
CA PRO A 184 26.26 72.98 -25.03
C PRO A 184 26.00 73.97 -23.89
N ASP A 185 24.85 73.89 -23.23
CA ASP A 185 24.47 74.74 -22.08
C ASP A 185 25.03 74.27 -20.73
N LEU A 186 25.76 73.15 -20.69
CA LEU A 186 26.42 72.68 -19.47
C LEU A 186 27.79 73.34 -19.29
N PRO A 187 28.11 73.86 -18.09
CA PRO A 187 29.48 74.19 -17.72
C PRO A 187 30.42 72.97 -17.78
N PRO A 188 31.70 73.15 -18.15
CA PRO A 188 32.69 72.09 -18.04
C PRO A 188 32.91 71.69 -16.58
N GLY A 189 33.04 70.40 -16.31
CA GLY A 189 33.28 69.90 -14.97
C GLY A 189 32.72 68.52 -14.72
N THR A 190 32.68 68.14 -13.45
CA THR A 190 32.25 66.81 -13.00
C THR A 190 30.86 66.88 -12.42
N TYR A 191 29.98 66.00 -12.88
CA TYR A 191 28.62 65.86 -12.39
C TYR A 191 28.47 64.51 -11.67
N SER A 192 27.81 64.50 -10.51
CA SER A 192 27.71 63.32 -9.66
C SER A 192 26.34 63.15 -9.04
N LYS A 193 26.00 61.89 -8.74
CA LYS A 193 24.82 61.48 -7.98
C LYS A 193 25.15 60.26 -7.16
N LYS A 194 24.66 60.21 -5.92
CA LYS A 194 24.76 59.01 -5.08
C LYS A 194 23.59 58.09 -5.36
N LEU A 195 23.89 56.82 -5.57
CA LEU A 195 22.92 55.74 -5.71
C LEU A 195 23.05 54.77 -4.53
N ILE A 196 21.94 54.14 -4.17
CA ILE A 196 21.85 53.09 -3.16
C ILE A 196 21.52 51.79 -3.87
N PHE A 197 22.26 50.74 -3.53
CA PHE A 197 21.92 49.36 -3.88
C PHE A 197 21.49 48.61 -2.63
N THR A 198 20.35 47.94 -2.68
CA THR A 198 19.76 47.21 -1.55
C THR A 198 19.55 45.77 -1.93
N ALA A 199 20.16 44.85 -1.20
CA ALA A 199 19.92 43.41 -1.32
C ALA A 199 18.95 42.94 -0.24
N ILE A 200 17.88 42.25 -0.65
CA ILE A 200 16.85 41.70 0.21
C ILE A 200 16.84 40.17 0.05
N ALA A 201 16.89 39.44 1.17
CA ALA A 201 16.70 38.00 1.17
C ALA A 201 15.32 37.65 0.63
N ASN A 202 15.25 36.71 -0.32
CA ASN A 202 13.97 36.16 -0.76
C ASN A 202 13.31 35.38 0.40
N ARG A 203 11.97 35.36 0.43
CA ARG A 203 11.21 34.67 1.48
C ARG A 203 11.43 33.16 1.38
N VAL A 204 11.86 32.53 2.48
CA VAL A 204 11.96 31.07 2.60
C VAL A 204 10.64 30.53 3.17
N PRO A 205 9.90 29.67 2.45
CA PRO A 205 8.69 29.03 2.97
C PRO A 205 9.00 28.23 4.24
N THR A 206 8.21 28.45 5.28
CA THR A 206 8.34 27.70 6.53
C THR A 206 7.73 26.31 6.40
N THR A 207 8.33 25.34 7.07
CA THR A 207 7.91 23.94 6.97
C THR A 207 7.65 23.33 8.34
N ALA A 208 6.68 22.40 8.37
CA ALA A 208 6.49 21.49 9.49
C ALA A 208 6.40 20.04 8.97
N VAL A 209 6.85 19.09 9.77
CA VAL A 209 6.81 17.66 9.42
C VAL A 209 6.09 16.90 10.51
N PHE A 210 5.08 16.10 10.17
CA PHE A 210 4.43 15.20 11.13
C PHE A 210 5.45 14.23 11.75
N LEU A 211 5.16 13.76 12.97
CA LEU A 211 5.86 12.62 13.57
C LEU A 211 5.76 11.38 12.65
N PRO A 212 6.71 10.43 12.74
CA PRO A 212 6.58 9.11 12.12
C PRO A 212 5.23 8.48 12.48
N GLY A 213 4.62 7.77 11.53
CA GLY A 213 3.26 7.26 11.62
C GLY A 213 2.97 6.52 12.93
N PRO A 214 3.81 5.58 13.40
CA PRO A 214 3.58 4.90 14.67
C PRO A 214 3.60 5.87 15.87
N GLN A 215 4.50 6.85 15.88
CA GLN A 215 4.63 7.84 16.96
C GLN A 215 3.46 8.83 16.96
N PHE A 216 3.02 9.26 15.77
CA PHE A 216 1.80 10.04 15.62
C PHE A 216 0.59 9.27 16.16
N ASN A 217 0.46 8.00 15.79
CA ASN A 217 -0.63 7.14 16.25
C ASN A 217 -0.63 6.94 17.77
N ASP A 218 0.56 6.91 18.40
CA ASP A 218 0.69 6.79 19.85
C ASP A 218 0.13 7.99 20.62
N ILE A 219 -0.01 9.18 20.00
CA ILE A 219 -0.72 10.32 20.60
C ILE A 219 -2.14 9.89 20.98
N PHE A 220 -2.84 9.17 20.09
CA PHE A 220 -4.21 8.72 20.34
C PHE A 220 -4.25 7.61 21.39
N LYS A 221 -3.33 6.64 21.32
CA LYS A 221 -3.26 5.55 22.31
C LYS A 221 -2.99 6.06 23.72
N ASN A 222 -2.08 7.03 23.85
CA ASN A 222 -1.64 7.58 25.13
C ASN A 222 -2.59 8.66 25.68
N SER A 223 -3.55 9.12 24.88
CA SER A 223 -4.61 10.03 25.34
C SER A 223 -5.68 9.36 26.23
N GLY A 224 -5.58 8.05 26.46
CA GLY A 224 -6.59 7.27 27.18
C GLY A 224 -7.80 6.95 26.29
N TYR A 225 -8.97 7.49 26.67
CA TYR A 225 -10.24 7.32 25.94
C TYR A 225 -10.74 8.61 25.29
N LEU A 226 -9.95 9.69 25.33
CA LEU A 226 -10.36 11.01 24.84
C LEU A 226 -10.82 10.97 23.38
N PHE A 227 -10.02 10.36 22.49
CA PHE A 227 -10.33 10.31 21.06
C PHE A 227 -11.27 9.18 20.63
N ASN A 228 -11.74 8.33 21.55
CA ASN A 228 -12.58 7.17 21.19
C ASN A 228 -13.91 7.57 20.56
N GLN A 229 -14.42 8.75 20.89
CA GLN A 229 -15.68 9.26 20.35
C GLN A 229 -15.50 10.04 19.03
N ALA A 230 -14.28 10.16 18.52
CA ALA A 230 -14.03 10.88 17.28
C ALA A 230 -14.64 10.11 16.09
N GLU A 231 -15.31 10.86 15.22
CA GLU A 231 -15.90 10.37 13.97
C GLU A 231 -15.25 11.03 12.74
N TYR A 232 -14.51 12.14 12.92
CA TYR A 232 -13.91 12.90 11.81
C TYR A 232 -12.44 13.26 12.11
N PHE A 233 -11.61 13.33 11.07
CA PHE A 233 -10.26 13.92 11.11
C PHE A 233 -10.12 14.93 9.98
N LYS A 234 -9.79 16.20 10.27
CA LYS A 234 -9.63 17.24 9.23
C LYS A 234 -8.73 18.40 9.66
N LYS A 235 -8.32 19.22 8.69
CA LYS A 235 -7.60 20.47 8.94
C LYS A 235 -8.53 21.51 9.56
N ALA A 236 -8.02 22.29 10.52
CA ALA A 236 -8.72 23.47 11.02
C ALA A 236 -8.29 24.75 10.29
N ASP A 237 -9.15 25.76 10.26
CA ASP A 237 -8.84 27.08 9.68
C ASP A 237 -7.95 27.94 10.60
N SER A 238 -8.05 27.72 11.92
CA SER A 238 -7.32 28.48 12.93
C SER A 238 -6.94 27.63 14.14
N PHE A 239 -5.91 28.07 14.86
CA PHE A 239 -5.49 27.48 16.13
C PHE A 239 -6.57 27.62 17.23
N PRO A 240 -6.76 26.63 18.12
CA PRO A 240 -7.80 26.69 19.14
C PRO A 240 -7.39 27.61 20.30
N ALA A 241 -8.27 28.55 20.69
CA ALA A 241 -7.96 29.53 21.73
C ALA A 241 -7.95 28.98 23.17
N SER A 242 -8.70 27.92 23.48
CA SER A 242 -8.91 27.44 24.86
C SER A 242 -9.06 25.92 25.01
N THR A 243 -8.55 25.14 24.06
CA THR A 243 -8.65 23.66 24.09
C THR A 243 -7.29 23.02 24.37
N ARG A 244 -7.28 21.92 25.14
CA ARG A 244 -6.08 21.10 25.29
C ARG A 244 -5.69 20.51 23.94
N TRP A 245 -4.43 20.67 23.56
CA TRP A 245 -3.89 20.17 22.30
C TRP A 245 -2.62 19.35 22.54
N TRP A 246 -2.20 18.62 21.50
CA TRP A 246 -1.00 17.79 21.46
C TRP A 246 -0.11 18.21 20.30
N THR A 247 1.21 18.17 20.50
CA THR A 247 2.19 18.38 19.44
C THR A 247 2.30 17.13 18.59
N ALA A 248 2.13 17.26 17.28
CA ALA A 248 2.25 16.19 16.30
C ALA A 248 3.37 16.41 15.27
N SER A 249 4.18 17.45 15.45
CA SER A 249 5.34 17.75 14.62
C SER A 249 6.65 17.18 15.17
N MET A 250 7.57 16.82 14.27
CA MET A 250 8.96 16.52 14.59
C MET A 250 9.64 17.69 15.32
N PRO A 251 10.56 17.44 16.28
CA PRO A 251 11.32 18.50 16.95
C PRO A 251 12.17 19.36 16.00
N SER A 252 12.55 18.82 14.84
CA SER A 252 13.29 19.54 13.79
C SER A 252 12.43 20.46 12.91
N SER A 253 11.11 20.48 13.12
CA SER A 253 10.20 21.32 12.34
C SER A 253 10.40 22.80 12.66
N GLN A 254 10.32 23.67 11.64
CA GLN A 254 10.42 25.12 11.83
C GLN A 254 9.15 25.71 12.47
N ARG A 255 8.01 25.05 12.25
CA ARG A 255 6.70 25.37 12.81
C ARG A 255 6.09 24.12 13.43
N GLN A 256 5.18 24.30 14.37
CA GLN A 256 4.52 23.19 15.05
C GLN A 256 3.31 22.70 14.26
N ILE A 257 2.98 21.43 14.47
CA ILE A 257 1.69 20.85 14.08
C ILE A 257 0.97 20.48 15.38
N CYS A 258 -0.26 20.95 15.52
CA CYS A 258 -1.05 20.78 16.73
C CYS A 258 -2.30 19.94 16.42
N LEU A 259 -2.66 19.06 17.36
CA LEU A 259 -3.87 18.24 17.32
C LEU A 259 -4.78 18.52 18.50
N TRP A 260 -6.09 18.48 18.32
CA TRP A 260 -7.05 18.48 19.43
C TRP A 260 -8.37 17.82 19.03
N LEU A 261 -9.18 17.45 20.02
CA LEU A 261 -10.55 16.97 19.81
C LEU A 261 -11.54 18.10 20.05
N SER A 262 -12.42 18.35 19.09
CA SER A 262 -13.66 19.09 19.31
C SER A 262 -14.76 18.10 19.68
N ASN A 263 -15.26 18.16 20.92
CA ASN A 263 -16.32 17.24 21.39
C ASN A 263 -17.65 17.48 20.67
N ASP A 264 -18.00 18.75 20.39
CA ASP A 264 -19.27 19.12 19.77
C ASP A 264 -19.40 18.56 18.34
N SER A 265 -18.30 18.63 17.59
CA SER A 265 -18.22 18.11 16.21
C SER A 265 -17.64 16.71 16.12
N LYS A 266 -17.26 16.10 17.25
CA LYS A 266 -16.54 14.81 17.33
C LYS A 266 -15.36 14.71 16.35
N THR A 267 -14.66 15.83 16.16
CA THR A 267 -13.63 15.97 15.14
C THR A 267 -12.26 16.09 15.77
N ILE A 268 -11.32 15.26 15.31
CA ILE A 268 -9.89 15.47 15.52
C ILE A 268 -9.43 16.51 14.50
N TYR A 269 -9.04 17.68 15.00
CA TYR A 269 -8.48 18.74 14.17
C TYR A 269 -6.97 18.68 14.17
N TRP A 270 -6.36 19.00 13.03
CA TRP A 270 -4.94 19.33 12.92
C TRP A 270 -4.75 20.75 12.37
N TRP A 271 -3.70 21.44 12.81
CA TRP A 271 -3.37 22.79 12.34
C TRP A 271 -1.86 23.08 12.42
N SER A 272 -1.38 23.94 11.53
CA SER A 272 -0.03 24.52 11.55
C SER A 272 -0.05 25.88 10.86
N ASP A 273 0.81 26.82 11.29
CA ASP A 273 1.10 28.08 10.61
C ASP A 273 2.23 27.97 9.57
N ALA A 274 2.71 26.75 9.29
CA ALA A 274 3.68 26.49 8.24
C ALA A 274 3.11 26.77 6.84
N ASP A 275 3.95 27.26 5.93
CA ASP A 275 3.61 27.37 4.51
C ASP A 275 3.43 25.99 3.87
N ILE A 276 4.21 24.99 4.30
CA ILE A 276 4.12 23.61 3.82
C ILE A 276 4.19 22.64 4.99
N VAL A 277 3.20 21.76 5.09
CA VAL A 277 3.16 20.67 6.08
C VAL A 277 3.43 19.36 5.36
N TYR A 278 4.52 18.68 5.73
CA TYR A 278 4.88 17.39 5.18
C TYR A 278 4.42 16.25 6.08
N MET A 279 3.93 15.18 5.44
CA MET A 279 3.88 13.89 6.08
C MET A 279 5.30 13.33 6.25
N ASN A 280 5.52 12.57 7.32
CA ASN A 280 6.82 11.94 7.57
C ASN A 280 7.14 10.90 6.48
N GLU A 281 8.43 10.63 6.22
CA GLU A 281 8.83 9.59 5.26
C GLU A 281 8.27 8.21 5.63
N ASP A 282 8.13 7.94 6.94
CA ASP A 282 7.41 6.80 7.47
C ASP A 282 6.01 7.22 7.92
N ALA A 283 5.01 7.01 7.08
CA ALA A 283 3.59 7.22 7.38
C ALA A 283 2.89 5.94 7.85
N SER A 284 3.66 4.87 8.12
CA SER A 284 3.06 3.57 8.45
C SER A 284 2.20 3.65 9.71
N SER A 285 1.03 3.01 9.68
CA SER A 285 0.06 3.00 10.77
C SER A 285 -0.38 4.38 11.30
N MET A 286 -0.13 5.48 10.59
CA MET A 286 -0.42 6.84 11.08
C MET A 286 -1.88 7.00 11.52
N PHE A 287 -2.81 6.55 10.70
CA PHE A 287 -4.25 6.57 10.97
C PHE A 287 -4.79 5.18 11.32
N ARG A 288 -3.95 4.21 11.68
CA ARG A 288 -4.42 2.87 12.03
C ARG A 288 -5.25 2.90 13.31
N ASN A 289 -6.49 2.42 13.27
CA ASN A 289 -7.42 2.41 14.39
C ASN A 289 -7.42 3.74 15.17
N ILE A 290 -7.49 4.89 14.48
CA ILE A 290 -7.19 6.21 15.06
C ILE A 290 -8.03 6.54 16.32
N ASN A 291 -9.27 6.07 16.37
CA ASN A 291 -10.19 6.20 17.53
C ASN A 291 -10.32 4.90 18.35
N ARG A 292 -9.30 4.03 18.26
CA ARG A 292 -9.21 2.70 18.90
C ARG A 292 -10.33 1.74 18.51
N GLY A 293 -11.02 1.99 17.40
CA GLY A 293 -12.13 1.13 16.97
C GLY A 293 -13.32 1.19 17.92
N ALA A 294 -13.56 2.33 18.57
CA ALA A 294 -14.72 2.51 19.45
C ALA A 294 -16.00 2.88 18.68
N VAL A 295 -15.89 3.70 17.63
CA VAL A 295 -16.96 4.01 16.67
C VAL A 295 -16.42 4.02 15.24
N ASN A 296 -17.28 4.03 14.22
CA ASN A 296 -16.84 4.22 12.84
C ASN A 296 -16.22 5.62 12.66
N MET A 297 -15.14 5.71 11.88
CA MET A 297 -14.71 7.01 11.37
C MET A 297 -15.55 7.30 10.13
N LYS A 298 -16.30 8.39 10.17
CA LYS A 298 -17.10 8.87 9.06
C LYS A 298 -16.23 9.49 7.97
N GLU A 299 -15.17 10.19 8.37
CA GLU A 299 -14.26 10.83 7.42
C GLU A 299 -12.84 10.95 7.97
N ILE A 300 -11.86 10.66 7.13
CA ILE A 300 -10.46 11.05 7.33
C ILE A 300 -10.04 11.90 6.15
N ASP A 301 -9.80 13.19 6.39
CA ASP A 301 -9.34 14.15 5.39
C ASP A 301 -7.88 14.56 5.63
N ILE A 302 -7.01 14.20 4.70
CA ILE A 302 -5.58 14.53 4.71
C ILE A 302 -5.23 15.70 3.77
N SER A 303 -6.23 16.42 3.24
CA SER A 303 -6.02 17.56 2.34
C SER A 303 -5.15 18.64 2.98
N GLY A 304 -4.18 19.13 2.21
CA GLY A 304 -3.19 20.11 2.68
C GLY A 304 -1.99 19.51 3.42
N ILE A 305 -1.88 18.18 3.50
CA ILE A 305 -0.67 17.48 3.93
C ILE A 305 0.11 17.02 2.70
N ASN A 306 1.34 17.49 2.54
CA ASN A 306 2.21 17.12 1.43
C ASN A 306 2.84 15.73 1.68
N THR A 307 2.49 14.75 0.85
CA THR A 307 2.97 13.35 0.97
C THR A 307 4.14 13.02 0.04
N SER A 308 4.67 13.99 -0.72
CA SER A 308 5.72 13.77 -1.74
C SER A 308 7.01 13.12 -1.20
N ARG A 309 7.24 13.15 0.12
CA ARG A 309 8.42 12.55 0.76
C ARG A 309 8.17 11.16 1.33
N VAL A 310 6.92 10.70 1.35
CA VAL A 310 6.54 9.44 1.99
C VAL A 310 7.14 8.26 1.22
N LYS A 311 7.80 7.35 1.94
CA LYS A 311 8.36 6.10 1.43
C LYS A 311 7.59 4.88 1.92
N ASN A 312 6.99 4.95 3.12
CA ASN A 312 6.28 3.85 3.73
C ASN A 312 4.85 4.26 4.12
N MET A 313 3.85 3.65 3.49
CA MET A 313 2.42 3.80 3.79
C MET A 313 1.80 2.52 4.37
N ALA A 314 2.64 1.58 4.83
CA ALA A 314 2.17 0.32 5.36
C ALA A 314 1.13 0.54 6.47
N LYS A 315 -0.07 -0.05 6.31
CA LYS A 315 -1.15 0.01 7.30
C LYS A 315 -1.64 1.40 7.66
N MET A 316 -1.33 2.40 6.82
CA MET A 316 -1.60 3.82 7.13
C MET A 316 -3.07 4.06 7.49
N PHE A 317 -4.01 3.44 6.77
CA PHE A 317 -5.45 3.52 7.00
C PHE A 317 -6.06 2.17 7.41
N GLN A 318 -5.28 1.30 8.08
CA GLN A 318 -5.82 0.02 8.52
C GLN A 318 -6.87 0.19 9.63
N ALA A 319 -7.98 -0.53 9.53
CA ALA A 319 -9.08 -0.48 10.48
C ALA A 319 -9.51 -1.89 10.93
N ASP A 320 -9.01 -2.35 12.09
CA ASP A 320 -9.13 -3.74 12.57
C ASP A 320 -10.50 -4.06 13.19
N TYR A 321 -11.18 -3.05 13.75
CA TYR A 321 -12.39 -3.24 14.56
C TYR A 321 -13.64 -2.56 14.01
N ASN A 322 -13.47 -1.45 13.29
CA ASN A 322 -14.53 -0.64 12.69
C ASN A 322 -14.10 -0.21 11.29
N ILE A 323 -15.00 0.44 10.55
CA ILE A 323 -14.73 0.91 9.19
C ILE A 323 -14.39 2.39 9.13
N TYR A 324 -13.72 2.77 8.04
CA TYR A 324 -13.59 4.15 7.57
C TYR A 324 -14.58 4.34 6.43
N GLU A 325 -15.64 5.13 6.67
CA GLU A 325 -16.73 5.32 5.70
C GLU A 325 -16.27 6.18 4.50
N LYS A 326 -15.34 7.11 4.73
CA LYS A 326 -14.75 7.99 3.72
C LYS A 326 -13.30 8.34 4.04
N ILE A 327 -12.43 8.31 3.02
CA ILE A 327 -11.05 8.80 3.09
C ILE A 327 -10.86 9.82 1.96
N ILE A 328 -10.60 11.08 2.32
CA ILE A 328 -10.29 12.15 1.37
C ILE A 328 -8.77 12.29 1.28
N LEU A 329 -8.22 11.93 0.12
CA LEU A 329 -6.77 11.88 -0.09
C LEU A 329 -6.16 13.22 -0.56
N GLY A 330 -6.98 14.18 -0.98
CA GLY A 330 -6.52 15.50 -1.44
C GLY A 330 -5.49 15.41 -2.58
N ASP A 331 -4.45 16.24 -2.50
CA ASP A 331 -3.31 16.27 -3.45
C ASP A 331 -2.25 15.19 -3.13
N ILE A 332 -2.68 13.96 -2.87
CA ILE A 332 -1.77 12.86 -2.54
C ILE A 332 -0.74 12.64 -3.66
N ASP A 333 0.52 12.56 -3.27
CA ASP A 333 1.64 12.15 -4.10
C ASP A 333 2.27 10.89 -3.50
N THR A 334 2.18 9.78 -4.23
CA THR A 334 2.76 8.48 -3.84
C THR A 334 4.00 8.12 -4.65
N SER A 335 4.55 9.03 -5.44
CA SER A 335 5.66 8.77 -6.40
C SER A 335 6.97 8.30 -5.75
N ASN A 336 7.10 8.46 -4.43
CA ASN A 336 8.25 8.00 -3.64
C ASN A 336 7.94 6.80 -2.72
N VAL A 337 6.71 6.29 -2.73
CA VAL A 337 6.29 5.21 -1.84
C VAL A 337 6.82 3.87 -2.35
N GLU A 338 7.46 3.11 -1.46
CA GLU A 338 8.00 1.78 -1.72
C GLU A 338 7.18 0.66 -1.05
N ASN A 339 6.41 0.97 0.01
CA ASN A 339 5.63 -0.02 0.75
C ASN A 339 4.19 0.48 1.00
N MET A 340 3.20 -0.26 0.49
CA MET A 340 1.76 -0.03 0.69
C MET A 340 1.06 -1.23 1.37
N SER A 341 1.83 -2.11 2.00
CA SER A 341 1.29 -3.32 2.63
C SER A 341 0.21 -2.99 3.66
N GLY A 342 -0.96 -3.59 3.52
CA GLY A 342 -2.10 -3.35 4.41
C GLY A 342 -2.64 -1.92 4.45
N MET A 343 -2.28 -1.05 3.50
CA MET A 343 -2.62 0.39 3.57
C MET A 343 -4.11 0.64 3.82
N PHE A 344 -4.99 -0.16 3.20
CA PHE A 344 -6.45 -0.09 3.32
C PHE A 344 -7.04 -1.39 3.88
N ALA A 345 -6.25 -2.15 4.64
CA ALA A 345 -6.71 -3.36 5.30
C ALA A 345 -7.82 -3.05 6.29
N SER A 346 -8.85 -3.88 6.35
CA SER A 346 -9.91 -3.75 7.33
C SER A 346 -10.30 -5.10 7.91
N GLY A 347 -10.74 -5.11 9.16
CA GLY A 347 -11.29 -6.28 9.84
C GLY A 347 -12.74 -6.05 10.26
N ASN A 348 -13.43 -7.15 10.59
CA ASN A 348 -14.74 -7.24 11.24
C ASN A 348 -15.82 -6.24 10.78
N PHE A 349 -16.80 -6.75 10.03
CA PHE A 349 -17.95 -5.97 9.58
C PHE A 349 -19.28 -6.68 9.75
N SER A 350 -20.30 -5.88 10.04
CA SER A 350 -21.70 -6.27 9.98
C SER A 350 -22.24 -5.91 8.59
N PRO A 351 -22.77 -6.87 7.80
CA PRO A 351 -23.27 -6.62 6.45
C PRO A 351 -24.24 -5.43 6.37
N GLY A 352 -24.08 -4.57 5.35
CA GLY A 352 -25.08 -3.55 4.98
C GLY A 352 -24.75 -2.09 5.30
N GLN A 353 -23.59 -1.76 5.86
CA GLN A 353 -23.16 -0.35 5.93
C GLN A 353 -22.61 0.15 4.58
N GLU A 354 -22.94 1.38 4.23
CA GLU A 354 -22.45 2.04 3.02
C GLU A 354 -21.06 2.64 3.25
N VAL A 355 -20.14 2.37 2.32
CA VAL A 355 -18.77 2.91 2.32
C VAL A 355 -18.54 3.57 0.97
N GLU A 356 -18.03 4.80 0.96
CA GLU A 356 -17.69 5.49 -0.28
C GLU A 356 -16.55 4.73 -1.01
N PRO A 357 -16.59 4.63 -2.35
CA PRO A 357 -15.48 4.04 -3.11
C PRO A 357 -14.17 4.77 -2.83
N LEU A 358 -13.09 4.01 -2.67
CA LEU A 358 -11.74 4.57 -2.57
C LEU A 358 -11.33 5.18 -3.91
N ASP A 359 -11.03 6.49 -3.95
CA ASP A 359 -10.43 7.14 -5.11
C ASP A 359 -8.93 6.83 -5.18
N LEU A 360 -8.55 5.94 -6.10
CA LEU A 360 -7.16 5.53 -6.34
C LEU A 360 -6.53 6.20 -7.56
N SER A 361 -7.22 7.14 -8.22
CA SER A 361 -6.84 7.68 -9.54
C SER A 361 -5.51 8.46 -9.54
N ARG A 362 -5.08 8.98 -8.39
CA ARG A 362 -3.86 9.77 -8.22
C ARG A 362 -2.65 8.96 -7.77
N PHE A 363 -2.79 7.66 -7.55
CA PHE A 363 -1.68 6.83 -7.09
C PHE A 363 -0.67 6.61 -8.20
N ASN A 364 0.56 7.08 -7.97
CA ASN A 364 1.73 6.65 -8.70
C ASN A 364 2.39 5.50 -7.90
N THR A 365 2.25 4.27 -8.38
CA THR A 365 2.79 3.08 -7.72
C THR A 365 4.11 2.58 -8.29
N SER A 366 4.74 3.37 -9.19
CA SER A 366 5.92 2.93 -9.95
C SER A 366 7.12 2.51 -9.10
N LYS A 367 7.20 2.92 -7.83
CA LYS A 367 8.28 2.50 -6.90
C LYS A 367 7.85 1.47 -5.86
N VAL A 368 6.58 1.09 -5.82
CA VAL A 368 6.04 0.20 -4.80
C VAL A 368 6.56 -1.22 -5.02
N LYS A 369 7.10 -1.82 -3.96
CA LYS A 369 7.61 -3.20 -3.93
C LYS A 369 6.68 -4.15 -3.18
N ASP A 370 5.95 -3.66 -2.18
CA ASP A 370 5.07 -4.48 -1.35
C ASP A 370 3.64 -3.93 -1.33
N MET A 371 2.70 -4.73 -1.83
CA MET A 371 1.24 -4.51 -1.79
C MET A 371 0.51 -5.64 -1.04
N SER A 372 1.25 -6.46 -0.26
CA SER A 372 0.65 -7.55 0.50
C SER A 372 -0.44 -7.02 1.41
N VAL A 373 -1.55 -7.77 1.46
CA VAL A 373 -2.74 -7.47 2.26
C VAL A 373 -3.31 -6.05 2.10
N MET A 374 -2.94 -5.31 1.04
CA MET A 374 -3.30 -3.89 0.88
C MET A 374 -4.81 -3.63 0.99
N PHE A 375 -5.62 -4.54 0.47
CA PHE A 375 -7.08 -4.48 0.47
C PHE A 375 -7.71 -5.68 1.19
N ILE A 376 -6.99 -6.33 2.11
CA ILE A 376 -7.56 -7.44 2.88
C ILE A 376 -8.76 -6.95 3.69
N GLY A 377 -9.88 -7.66 3.62
CA GLY A 377 -11.11 -7.31 4.34
C GLY A 377 -11.67 -5.93 3.99
N THR A 378 -11.23 -5.31 2.88
CA THR A 378 -11.71 -3.97 2.54
C THR A 378 -13.21 -3.96 2.29
N HIS A 379 -13.82 -2.83 2.65
CA HIS A 379 -15.25 -2.58 2.52
C HIS A 379 -15.58 -1.70 1.32
N SER A 380 -14.58 -1.24 0.57
CA SER A 380 -14.81 -0.48 -0.66
C SER A 380 -15.64 -1.34 -1.63
N PRO A 381 -16.72 -0.81 -2.22
CA PRO A 381 -17.53 -1.56 -3.18
C PRO A 381 -16.80 -1.79 -4.52
N VAL A 382 -15.77 -0.98 -4.80
CA VAL A 382 -14.97 -1.01 -6.02
C VAL A 382 -13.49 -0.88 -5.67
N ILE A 383 -12.64 -1.63 -6.39
CA ILE A 383 -11.19 -1.47 -6.37
C ILE A 383 -10.74 -1.29 -7.82
N ASP A 384 -10.44 -0.05 -8.21
CA ASP A 384 -9.94 0.27 -9.55
C ASP A 384 -8.41 0.42 -9.52
N LEU A 385 -7.73 -0.50 -10.21
CA LEU A 385 -6.26 -0.56 -10.30
C LEU A 385 -5.76 -0.31 -11.73
N THR A 386 -6.62 0.17 -12.64
CA THR A 386 -6.29 0.29 -14.08
C THR A 386 -5.11 1.21 -14.36
N HIS A 387 -4.82 2.16 -13.47
CA HIS A 387 -3.70 3.10 -13.57
C HIS A 387 -2.45 2.68 -12.77
N PHE A 388 -2.49 1.57 -12.06
CA PHE A 388 -1.37 1.14 -11.23
C PHE A 388 -0.21 0.63 -12.09
N ASP A 389 0.97 1.20 -11.90
CA ASP A 389 2.22 0.62 -12.37
C ASP A 389 2.73 -0.37 -11.31
N THR A 390 2.53 -1.67 -11.56
CA THR A 390 2.99 -2.75 -10.68
C THR A 390 4.33 -3.34 -11.11
N SER A 391 5.04 -2.71 -12.06
CA SER A 391 6.26 -3.27 -12.67
C SER A 391 7.43 -3.50 -11.69
N ASN A 392 7.37 -2.89 -10.51
CA ASN A 392 8.33 -3.05 -9.43
C ASN A 392 7.80 -3.81 -8.20
N VAL A 393 6.54 -4.27 -8.23
CA VAL A 393 5.95 -5.00 -7.11
C VAL A 393 6.53 -6.42 -7.06
N GLU A 394 6.97 -6.82 -5.86
CA GLU A 394 7.54 -8.14 -5.57
C GLU A 394 6.60 -8.99 -4.71
N ASN A 395 5.72 -8.38 -3.91
CA ASN A 395 4.84 -9.09 -2.98
C ASN A 395 3.38 -8.62 -3.11
N MET A 396 2.47 -9.56 -3.39
CA MET A 396 1.01 -9.34 -3.44
C MET A 396 0.23 -10.40 -2.64
N SER A 397 0.87 -11.04 -1.66
CA SER A 397 0.21 -12.07 -0.83
C SER A 397 -0.99 -11.48 -0.07
N GLY A 398 -2.10 -12.21 -0.05
CA GLY A 398 -3.32 -11.80 0.66
C GLY A 398 -3.94 -10.46 0.22
N MET A 399 -3.50 -9.86 -0.91
CA MET A 399 -3.85 -8.49 -1.29
C MET A 399 -5.36 -8.24 -1.31
N PHE A 400 -6.15 -9.24 -1.73
CA PHE A 400 -7.60 -9.21 -1.82
C PHE A 400 -8.26 -10.30 -0.97
N GLY A 401 -7.61 -10.76 0.09
CA GLY A 401 -8.21 -11.71 1.04
C GLY A 401 -9.45 -11.12 1.70
N GLU A 402 -10.42 -11.96 2.05
CA GLU A 402 -11.59 -11.60 2.87
C GLU A 402 -12.44 -10.41 2.34
N ASN A 403 -12.46 -10.18 1.01
CA ASN A 403 -13.22 -9.05 0.44
C ASN A 403 -14.73 -9.18 0.62
N TYR A 404 -15.37 -8.20 1.29
CA TYR A 404 -16.78 -8.28 1.69
C TYR A 404 -17.76 -7.60 0.72
N ASN A 405 -17.37 -6.52 0.02
CA ASN A 405 -18.28 -5.75 -0.83
C ASN A 405 -17.96 -5.77 -2.33
N VAL A 406 -16.74 -6.18 -2.70
CA VAL A 406 -16.31 -6.24 -4.10
C VAL A 406 -16.94 -7.44 -4.79
N LYS A 407 -17.78 -7.17 -5.80
CA LYS A 407 -18.43 -8.21 -6.62
C LYS A 407 -17.60 -8.66 -7.81
N LYS A 408 -16.82 -7.75 -8.38
CA LYS A 408 -16.01 -7.99 -9.59
C LYS A 408 -14.68 -7.28 -9.45
N ILE A 409 -13.62 -7.93 -9.90
CA ILE A 409 -12.29 -7.31 -9.95
C ILE A 409 -11.63 -7.59 -11.28
N ASN A 410 -11.17 -6.51 -11.93
CA ASN A 410 -10.40 -6.60 -13.17
C ASN A 410 -8.94 -6.29 -12.87
N LEU A 411 -8.10 -7.31 -12.97
CA LEU A 411 -6.66 -7.23 -12.78
C LEU A 411 -5.87 -7.42 -14.07
N ALA A 412 -6.57 -7.54 -15.21
CA ALA A 412 -5.91 -7.58 -16.51
C ALA A 412 -5.11 -6.28 -16.73
N GLY A 413 -3.91 -6.41 -17.29
CA GLY A 413 -3.02 -5.28 -17.57
C GLY A 413 -1.98 -4.99 -16.48
N LEU A 414 -2.13 -5.52 -15.26
CA LEU A 414 -1.10 -5.39 -14.23
C LEU A 414 0.18 -6.13 -14.65
N ASN A 415 1.33 -5.45 -14.55
CA ASN A 415 2.63 -6.05 -14.82
C ASN A 415 3.12 -6.81 -13.58
N VAL A 416 3.05 -8.14 -13.61
CA VAL A 416 3.37 -9.00 -12.46
C VAL A 416 4.70 -9.74 -12.62
N LYS A 417 5.54 -9.37 -13.61
CA LYS A 417 6.78 -10.11 -13.94
C LYS A 417 7.83 -10.14 -12.83
N LYS A 418 7.77 -9.19 -11.88
CA LYS A 418 8.66 -9.15 -10.72
C LYS A 418 8.05 -9.74 -9.44
N VAL A 419 6.77 -10.11 -9.48
CA VAL A 419 6.07 -10.65 -8.32
C VAL A 419 6.63 -12.03 -7.97
N ARG A 420 6.97 -12.24 -6.71
CA ARG A 420 7.54 -13.46 -6.14
C ARG A 420 6.55 -14.21 -5.27
N THR A 421 5.61 -13.51 -4.65
CA THR A 421 4.63 -14.09 -3.72
C THR A 421 3.22 -13.61 -4.01
N VAL A 422 2.31 -14.57 -4.23
CA VAL A 422 0.86 -14.38 -4.41
C VAL A 422 0.04 -15.33 -3.54
N THR A 423 0.68 -16.10 -2.66
CA THR A 423 0.01 -17.07 -1.78
C THR A 423 -1.20 -16.43 -1.11
N SER A 424 -2.33 -17.14 -1.15
CA SER A 424 -3.58 -16.68 -0.57
C SER A 424 -4.08 -15.30 -1.08
N MET A 425 -3.75 -14.85 -2.30
CA MET A 425 -4.15 -13.50 -2.77
C MET A 425 -5.65 -13.18 -2.58
N PHE A 426 -6.54 -14.16 -2.78
CA PHE A 426 -7.99 -14.03 -2.65
C PHE A 426 -8.62 -14.95 -1.60
N TYR A 427 -7.87 -15.40 -0.59
CA TYR A 427 -8.40 -16.39 0.35
C TYR A 427 -9.60 -15.86 1.17
N ASN A 428 -10.49 -16.76 1.60
CA ASN A 428 -11.54 -16.43 2.57
C ASN A 428 -11.72 -17.54 3.61
N ASN A 429 -11.31 -17.28 4.85
CA ASN A 429 -11.47 -18.24 5.96
C ASN A 429 -12.56 -17.82 6.98
N SER A 430 -13.30 -16.75 6.69
CA SER A 430 -14.23 -16.13 7.65
C SER A 430 -15.60 -16.80 7.63
N SER A 431 -16.05 -17.28 8.79
CA SER A 431 -17.32 -17.99 8.98
C SER A 431 -18.46 -17.06 9.42
N PRO A 432 -19.70 -17.15 8.86
CA PRO A 432 -20.04 -17.82 7.61
C PRO A 432 -19.97 -16.83 6.44
N ASN A 433 -18.99 -17.02 5.55
CA ASN A 433 -19.07 -16.72 4.11
C ASN A 433 -19.48 -15.30 3.71
N GLN A 434 -18.74 -14.30 4.21
CA GLN A 434 -19.01 -12.89 3.93
C GLN A 434 -18.49 -12.40 2.57
N THR A 435 -17.72 -13.18 1.80
CA THR A 435 -17.25 -12.69 0.49
C THR A 435 -18.40 -12.48 -0.50
N THR A 436 -18.29 -11.44 -1.33
CA THR A 436 -19.24 -11.12 -2.41
C THR A 436 -18.65 -11.24 -3.81
N LEU A 437 -17.38 -11.63 -3.92
CA LEU A 437 -16.65 -11.70 -5.17
C LEU A 437 -17.21 -12.82 -6.06
N LYS A 438 -17.71 -12.45 -7.24
CA LYS A 438 -18.34 -13.32 -8.25
C LYS A 438 -17.49 -13.48 -9.50
N GLU A 439 -16.71 -12.46 -9.85
CA GLU A 439 -15.95 -12.44 -11.10
C GLU A 439 -14.54 -11.90 -10.89
N ILE A 440 -13.55 -12.63 -11.41
CA ILE A 440 -12.13 -12.23 -11.39
C ILE A 440 -11.58 -12.30 -12.81
N ASN A 441 -10.92 -11.23 -13.27
CA ASN A 441 -10.16 -11.25 -14.52
C ASN A 441 -8.67 -11.05 -14.26
N MET A 442 -7.86 -12.07 -14.58
CA MET A 442 -6.39 -12.06 -14.47
C MET A 442 -5.73 -12.50 -15.78
N SER A 443 -6.40 -12.26 -16.91
CA SER A 443 -5.87 -12.63 -18.22
C SER A 443 -4.50 -11.99 -18.49
N GLY A 444 -3.56 -12.77 -19.03
CA GLY A 444 -2.23 -12.32 -19.43
C GLY A 444 -1.20 -12.24 -18.31
N TRP A 445 -1.53 -12.64 -17.08
CA TRP A 445 -0.57 -12.63 -15.97
C TRP A 445 0.60 -13.59 -16.20
N GLN A 446 1.83 -13.14 -15.91
CA GLN A 446 3.07 -13.89 -16.09
C GLN A 446 3.83 -13.95 -14.75
N LEU A 447 3.46 -14.90 -13.89
CA LEU A 447 4.01 -15.14 -12.55
C LEU A 447 5.21 -16.11 -12.58
N ASP A 448 6.07 -15.98 -13.59
CA ASP A 448 7.16 -16.92 -13.79
C ASP A 448 8.24 -16.88 -12.69
N LEU A 449 8.22 -15.91 -11.76
CA LEU A 449 9.10 -15.90 -10.58
C LEU A 449 8.47 -16.49 -9.32
N VAL A 450 7.17 -16.82 -9.35
CA VAL A 450 6.44 -17.38 -8.21
C VAL A 450 6.70 -18.88 -8.11
N THR A 451 7.01 -19.36 -6.90
CA THR A 451 7.20 -20.79 -6.61
C THR A 451 6.00 -21.44 -5.92
N ASP A 452 5.08 -20.65 -5.37
CA ASP A 452 3.92 -21.15 -4.62
C ASP A 452 2.65 -20.41 -5.04
N LEU A 453 1.72 -21.15 -5.66
CA LEU A 453 0.36 -20.71 -6.00
C LEU A 453 -0.66 -21.18 -4.97
N GLY A 454 -0.20 -21.70 -3.82
CA GLY A 454 -1.05 -22.27 -2.79
C GLY A 454 -2.15 -21.33 -2.35
N ARG A 455 -3.37 -21.87 -2.27
CA ARG A 455 -4.56 -21.17 -1.75
C ARG A 455 -4.93 -19.87 -2.49
N LEU A 456 -4.46 -19.68 -3.72
CA LEU A 456 -4.63 -18.40 -4.46
C LEU A 456 -6.08 -17.92 -4.51
N PHE A 457 -7.03 -18.84 -4.74
CA PHE A 457 -8.47 -18.58 -4.82
C PHE A 457 -9.27 -19.36 -3.76
N GLN A 458 -8.63 -19.79 -2.67
CA GLN A 458 -9.27 -20.66 -1.67
C GLN A 458 -10.55 -20.05 -1.08
N SER A 459 -11.60 -20.86 -1.00
CA SER A 459 -12.86 -20.58 -0.32
C SER A 459 -13.61 -19.35 -0.87
N LEU A 460 -13.44 -19.05 -2.16
CA LEU A 460 -14.27 -18.08 -2.87
C LEU A 460 -15.63 -18.69 -3.24
N ILE A 461 -16.45 -18.98 -2.22
CA ILE A 461 -17.71 -19.73 -2.34
C ILE A 461 -18.78 -19.04 -3.21
N LYS A 462 -18.65 -17.75 -3.55
CA LYS A 462 -19.54 -17.02 -4.47
C LYS A 462 -18.94 -16.75 -5.85
N LEU A 463 -17.72 -17.23 -6.12
CA LEU A 463 -17.06 -17.07 -7.41
C LEU A 463 -17.84 -17.86 -8.47
N GLU A 464 -18.38 -17.14 -9.45
CA GLU A 464 -19.16 -17.69 -10.56
C GLU A 464 -18.31 -17.79 -11.84
N SER A 465 -17.32 -16.91 -12.02
CA SER A 465 -16.41 -16.94 -13.16
C SER A 465 -15.01 -16.42 -12.84
N ILE A 466 -14.01 -17.00 -13.51
CA ILE A 466 -12.63 -16.55 -13.46
C ILE A 466 -11.99 -16.64 -14.85
N ASN A 467 -11.32 -15.57 -15.28
CA ASN A 467 -10.58 -15.53 -16.53
C ASN A 467 -9.07 -15.61 -16.29
N LEU A 468 -8.47 -16.73 -16.69
CA LEU A 468 -7.03 -17.03 -16.61
C LEU A 468 -6.40 -17.23 -18.01
N SER A 469 -7.00 -16.62 -19.04
CA SER A 469 -6.47 -16.73 -20.41
C SER A 469 -5.03 -16.21 -20.48
N ASN A 470 -4.12 -16.97 -21.08
CA ASN A 470 -2.69 -16.65 -21.17
C ASN A 470 -1.99 -16.42 -19.81
N PHE A 471 -2.43 -17.12 -18.76
CA PHE A 471 -1.78 -17.13 -17.45
C PHE A 471 -0.56 -18.06 -17.46
N SER A 472 0.58 -17.61 -16.94
CA SER A 472 1.82 -18.40 -16.82
C SER A 472 2.39 -18.36 -15.41
N ALA A 473 2.83 -19.51 -14.90
CA ALA A 473 3.56 -19.65 -13.64
C ALA A 473 4.57 -20.80 -13.73
N LYS A 474 5.54 -20.68 -14.65
CA LYS A 474 6.44 -21.79 -15.03
C LYS A 474 7.29 -22.33 -13.88
N ASN A 475 7.67 -21.47 -12.94
CA ASN A 475 8.48 -21.86 -11.78
C ASN A 475 7.66 -22.27 -10.55
N ALA A 476 6.33 -22.34 -10.65
CA ALA A 476 5.51 -22.81 -9.55
C ALA A 476 5.86 -24.28 -9.21
N ILE A 477 6.11 -24.53 -7.92
CA ILE A 477 6.38 -25.85 -7.34
C ILE A 477 5.11 -26.41 -6.70
N SER A 478 4.27 -25.55 -6.12
CA SER A 478 3.00 -25.92 -5.51
C SER A 478 1.83 -25.14 -6.11
N MET A 479 0.71 -25.83 -6.29
CA MET A 479 -0.62 -25.24 -6.50
C MET A 479 -1.66 -25.85 -5.54
N SER A 480 -1.20 -26.27 -4.36
CA SER A 480 -2.04 -26.88 -3.34
C SER A 480 -3.22 -25.99 -2.96
N GLU A 481 -4.42 -26.53 -2.90
CA GLU A 481 -5.66 -25.83 -2.51
C GLU A 481 -6.00 -24.60 -3.40
N ILE A 482 -5.45 -24.50 -4.62
CA ILE A 482 -5.58 -23.28 -5.44
C ILE A 482 -7.04 -22.83 -5.68
N PHE A 483 -7.97 -23.77 -5.92
CA PHE A 483 -9.41 -23.52 -6.05
C PHE A 483 -10.24 -24.23 -4.97
N HIS A 484 -9.61 -24.68 -3.88
CA HIS A 484 -10.32 -25.41 -2.81
C HIS A 484 -11.57 -24.63 -2.37
N ASN A 485 -12.72 -25.30 -2.33
CA ASN A 485 -13.99 -24.74 -1.85
C ASN A 485 -14.50 -23.50 -2.63
N CYS A 486 -14.18 -23.38 -3.93
CA CYS A 486 -14.87 -22.45 -4.85
C CYS A 486 -16.23 -23.01 -5.31
N SER A 487 -17.15 -23.21 -4.36
CA SER A 487 -18.34 -24.05 -4.54
C SER A 487 -19.40 -23.53 -5.53
N SER A 488 -19.35 -22.26 -5.94
CA SER A 488 -20.28 -21.68 -6.94
C SER A 488 -19.76 -21.71 -8.39
N LEU A 489 -18.51 -22.12 -8.60
CA LEU A 489 -17.91 -22.13 -9.94
C LEU A 489 -18.54 -23.25 -10.78
N LYS A 490 -19.13 -22.90 -11.93
CA LYS A 490 -19.78 -23.88 -12.82
C LYS A 490 -18.86 -24.41 -13.92
N GLU A 491 -17.98 -23.55 -14.42
CA GLU A 491 -17.04 -23.89 -15.48
C GLU A 491 -15.66 -23.36 -15.13
N LEU A 492 -14.62 -24.13 -15.46
CA LEU A 492 -13.23 -23.73 -15.27
C LEU A 492 -12.39 -24.10 -16.49
N ASN A 493 -11.81 -23.11 -17.16
CA ASN A 493 -10.96 -23.33 -18.34
C ASN A 493 -9.49 -23.03 -18.00
N LEU A 494 -8.64 -24.05 -18.08
CA LEU A 494 -7.19 -23.97 -17.87
C LEU A 494 -6.39 -24.38 -19.12
N SER A 495 -7.02 -24.43 -20.32
CA SER A 495 -6.35 -24.81 -21.58
C SER A 495 -5.13 -23.95 -21.94
N THR A 496 -5.11 -22.68 -21.52
CA THR A 496 -3.97 -21.77 -21.73
C THR A 496 -3.15 -21.52 -20.46
N PHE A 497 -3.40 -22.26 -19.37
CA PHE A 497 -2.73 -22.09 -18.08
C PHE A 497 -1.39 -22.83 -18.08
N THR A 498 -0.28 -22.08 -18.16
CA THR A 498 1.04 -22.69 -18.35
C THR A 498 1.78 -22.91 -17.03
N ILE A 499 2.08 -24.18 -16.74
CA ILE A 499 2.94 -24.64 -15.63
C ILE A 499 3.98 -25.64 -16.14
N GLU A 500 5.14 -25.72 -15.49
CA GLU A 500 6.22 -26.65 -15.91
C GLU A 500 6.79 -27.48 -14.75
N LYS A 501 6.86 -26.91 -13.53
CA LYS A 501 7.62 -27.48 -12.41
C LYS A 501 6.78 -27.93 -11.22
N VAL A 502 5.45 -27.95 -11.35
CA VAL A 502 4.56 -28.26 -10.23
C VAL A 502 4.77 -29.69 -9.76
N VAL A 503 5.02 -29.84 -8.46
CA VAL A 503 5.22 -31.12 -7.77
C VAL A 503 4.03 -31.47 -6.87
N ASN A 504 3.32 -30.46 -6.35
CA ASN A 504 2.17 -30.63 -5.46
C ASN A 504 0.88 -30.03 -6.08
N MET A 505 -0.14 -30.87 -6.26
CA MET A 505 -1.51 -30.50 -6.67
C MET A 505 -2.58 -30.95 -5.65
N ASP A 506 -2.20 -31.08 -4.38
CA ASP A 506 -3.09 -31.50 -3.31
C ASP A 506 -4.28 -30.55 -3.21
N ASP A 507 -5.50 -31.10 -3.13
CA ASP A 507 -6.74 -30.35 -2.95
C ASP A 507 -7.01 -29.28 -4.04
N ALA A 508 -6.29 -29.28 -5.16
CA ALA A 508 -6.29 -28.17 -6.14
C ALA A 508 -7.69 -27.82 -6.67
N PHE A 509 -8.56 -28.82 -6.85
CA PHE A 509 -9.93 -28.70 -7.37
C PHE A 509 -10.95 -29.33 -6.42
N SER A 510 -10.65 -29.36 -5.13
CA SER A 510 -11.52 -29.95 -4.10
C SER A 510 -12.70 -29.04 -3.73
N ASP A 511 -13.83 -29.64 -3.38
CA ASP A 511 -15.06 -29.00 -2.92
C ASP A 511 -15.64 -27.94 -3.90
N LEU A 512 -15.44 -28.17 -5.21
CA LEU A 512 -16.06 -27.43 -6.31
C LEU A 512 -17.50 -27.90 -6.58
N ASP A 513 -18.40 -27.62 -5.64
CA ASP A 513 -19.74 -28.26 -5.59
C ASP A 513 -20.58 -28.07 -6.86
N SER A 514 -20.57 -26.87 -7.43
CA SER A 514 -21.37 -26.50 -8.61
C SER A 514 -20.69 -26.81 -9.94
N LEU A 515 -19.48 -27.35 -9.95
CA LEU A 515 -18.69 -27.51 -11.18
C LEU A 515 -19.33 -28.57 -12.10
N GLU A 516 -19.61 -28.16 -13.33
CA GLU A 516 -20.19 -29.00 -14.38
C GLU A 516 -19.19 -29.31 -15.49
N ARG A 517 -18.24 -28.39 -15.75
CA ARG A 517 -17.23 -28.53 -16.82
C ARG A 517 -15.87 -28.02 -16.37
N ILE A 518 -14.82 -28.76 -16.70
CA ILE A 518 -13.44 -28.35 -16.49
C ILE A 518 -12.59 -28.74 -17.68
N ASP A 519 -11.76 -27.82 -18.16
CA ASP A 519 -10.75 -28.07 -19.19
C ASP A 519 -9.35 -27.96 -18.58
N LEU A 520 -8.65 -29.09 -18.52
CA LEU A 520 -7.33 -29.24 -17.91
C LEU A 520 -6.22 -29.48 -18.96
N SER A 521 -6.53 -29.34 -20.25
CA SER A 521 -5.64 -29.71 -21.36
C SER A 521 -4.32 -28.94 -21.38
N GLY A 522 -4.27 -27.75 -20.76
CA GLY A 522 -3.06 -26.91 -20.67
C GLY A 522 -2.08 -27.31 -19.56
N LEU A 523 -2.47 -28.18 -18.63
CA LEU A 523 -1.64 -28.52 -17.47
C LEU A 523 -0.57 -29.57 -17.81
N ASN A 524 0.69 -29.27 -17.50
CA ASN A 524 1.77 -30.25 -17.51
C ASN A 524 1.90 -30.89 -16.12
N THR A 525 1.52 -32.16 -15.99
CA THR A 525 1.58 -32.90 -14.71
C THR A 525 2.80 -33.81 -14.56
N SER A 526 3.72 -33.82 -15.52
CA SER A 526 4.85 -34.77 -15.55
C SER A 526 5.76 -34.68 -14.32
N SER A 527 5.82 -33.54 -13.63
CA SER A 527 6.62 -33.37 -12.40
C SER A 527 5.85 -33.65 -11.11
N VAL A 528 4.54 -33.88 -11.19
CA VAL A 528 3.66 -33.99 -10.02
C VAL A 528 3.95 -35.29 -9.26
N LYS A 529 4.09 -35.16 -7.93
CA LYS A 529 4.29 -36.29 -7.01
C LYS A 529 3.05 -36.58 -6.17
N SER A 530 2.23 -35.57 -5.90
CA SER A 530 1.04 -35.72 -5.06
C SER A 530 -0.19 -35.09 -5.72
N MET A 531 -1.25 -35.89 -5.81
CA MET A 531 -2.60 -35.52 -6.27
C MET A 531 -3.63 -35.83 -5.17
N HIS A 532 -3.21 -35.73 -3.91
CA HIS A 532 -4.04 -36.02 -2.74
C HIS A 532 -5.31 -35.15 -2.78
N GLN A 533 -6.49 -35.76 -2.67
CA GLN A 533 -7.78 -35.05 -2.65
C GLN A 533 -8.04 -34.10 -3.84
N MET A 534 -7.31 -34.22 -4.96
CA MET A 534 -7.32 -33.23 -6.04
C MET A 534 -8.72 -32.87 -6.54
N PHE A 535 -9.63 -33.83 -6.66
CA PHE A 535 -11.04 -33.64 -7.03
C PHE A 535 -11.99 -34.15 -5.93
N ARG A 536 -11.61 -34.08 -4.66
CA ARG A 536 -12.48 -34.50 -3.55
C ARG A 536 -13.71 -33.59 -3.44
N ASN A 537 -14.88 -34.12 -3.09
CA ASN A 537 -16.07 -33.32 -2.80
C ASN A 537 -16.89 -33.85 -1.61
N GLN A 538 -17.07 -33.04 -0.56
CA GLN A 538 -17.73 -33.38 0.71
C GLN A 538 -19.21 -33.15 0.78
N ARG A 539 -19.75 -32.36 -0.14
CA ARG A 539 -21.14 -31.94 -0.11
C ARG A 539 -21.87 -32.55 -1.30
N THR A 540 -21.82 -31.88 -2.44
CA THR A 540 -22.48 -32.28 -3.67
C THR A 540 -21.52 -32.08 -4.83
N ALA A 541 -21.31 -33.11 -5.64
CA ALA A 541 -20.52 -32.98 -6.86
C ALA A 541 -21.44 -33.00 -8.10
N ASN A 542 -21.37 -31.95 -8.92
CA ASN A 542 -22.13 -31.85 -10.17
C ASN A 542 -21.38 -32.34 -11.42
N LEU A 543 -20.09 -32.64 -11.30
CA LEU A 543 -19.25 -33.03 -12.42
C LEU A 543 -19.68 -34.40 -12.97
N VAL A 544 -20.06 -34.45 -14.25
CA VAL A 544 -20.49 -35.67 -14.95
C VAL A 544 -19.36 -36.28 -15.78
N ASN A 545 -18.55 -35.43 -16.40
CA ASN A 545 -17.46 -35.81 -17.30
C ASN A 545 -16.15 -35.23 -16.79
N LEU A 546 -15.12 -36.05 -16.70
CA LEU A 546 -13.77 -35.65 -16.35
C LEU A 546 -12.78 -36.33 -17.28
N ASP A 547 -12.20 -35.54 -18.19
CA ASP A 547 -11.15 -35.99 -19.10
C ASP A 547 -9.78 -35.68 -18.52
N LEU A 548 -9.00 -36.71 -18.19
CA LEU A 548 -7.63 -36.59 -17.70
C LEU A 548 -6.61 -37.18 -18.69
N SER A 549 -6.96 -37.34 -19.96
CA SER A 549 -6.06 -37.91 -20.98
C SER A 549 -4.74 -37.15 -21.18
N SER A 550 -4.67 -35.88 -20.79
CA SER A 550 -3.44 -35.08 -20.82
C SER A 550 -2.51 -35.32 -19.63
N PHE A 551 -2.94 -36.05 -18.60
CA PHE A 551 -2.16 -36.21 -17.38
C PHE A 551 -1.06 -37.26 -17.56
N ASP A 552 0.18 -36.87 -17.28
CA ASP A 552 1.28 -37.77 -16.96
C ASP A 552 1.34 -37.98 -15.44
N THR A 553 1.09 -39.21 -14.99
CA THR A 553 1.13 -39.58 -13.57
C THR A 553 2.36 -40.43 -13.21
N SER A 554 3.34 -40.57 -14.11
CA SER A 554 4.48 -41.48 -13.95
C SER A 554 5.38 -41.17 -12.73
N ASN A 555 5.30 -39.95 -12.20
CA ASN A 555 6.01 -39.50 -11.00
C ASN A 555 5.14 -39.43 -9.73
N VAL A 556 3.84 -39.71 -9.83
CA VAL A 556 2.89 -39.60 -8.72
C VAL A 556 3.08 -40.76 -7.74
N THR A 557 3.14 -40.44 -6.46
CA THR A 557 3.23 -41.39 -5.34
C THR A 557 1.98 -41.43 -4.48
N ASP A 558 1.19 -40.34 -4.43
CA ASP A 558 -0.05 -40.25 -3.64
C ASP A 558 -1.25 -39.84 -4.51
N MET A 559 -2.26 -40.71 -4.56
CA MET A 559 -3.58 -40.49 -5.20
C MET A 559 -4.73 -40.67 -4.21
N SER A 560 -4.45 -40.56 -2.90
CA SER A 560 -5.44 -40.79 -1.86
C SER A 560 -6.60 -39.81 -1.98
N SER A 561 -7.82 -40.35 -1.94
CA SER A 561 -9.07 -39.59 -2.01
C SER A 561 -9.24 -38.71 -3.24
N MET A 562 -8.50 -38.96 -4.33
CA MET A 562 -8.48 -38.10 -5.52
C MET A 562 -9.86 -37.81 -6.11
N PHE A 563 -10.77 -38.78 -6.14
CA PHE A 563 -12.14 -38.66 -6.66
C PHE A 563 -13.21 -38.90 -5.58
N TRP A 564 -12.83 -38.77 -4.31
CA TRP A 564 -13.73 -39.03 -3.19
C TRP A 564 -14.98 -38.13 -3.30
N GLY A 565 -16.16 -38.73 -3.15
CA GLY A 565 -17.44 -38.03 -3.15
C GLY A 565 -17.86 -37.42 -4.50
N GLN A 566 -17.24 -37.82 -5.63
CA GLN A 566 -17.67 -37.45 -6.97
C GLN A 566 -18.95 -38.21 -7.38
N ILE A 567 -20.06 -37.87 -6.72
CA ILE A 567 -21.31 -38.64 -6.74
C ILE A 567 -22.00 -38.75 -8.12
N LYS A 568 -21.85 -37.75 -9.00
CA LYS A 568 -22.48 -37.71 -10.34
C LYS A 568 -21.55 -38.07 -11.49
N LEU A 569 -20.30 -38.40 -11.18
CA LEU A 569 -19.29 -38.70 -12.20
C LEU A 569 -19.68 -39.98 -12.96
N GLN A 570 -19.68 -39.90 -14.29
CA GLN A 570 -20.06 -41.00 -15.19
C GLN A 570 -18.95 -41.34 -16.15
N ASN A 571 -18.35 -40.32 -16.78
CA ASN A 571 -17.31 -40.51 -17.78
C ASN A 571 -15.99 -39.97 -17.22
N LEU A 572 -15.16 -40.89 -16.72
CA LEU A 572 -13.84 -40.60 -16.20
C LEU A 572 -12.77 -41.21 -17.12
N ASN A 573 -12.01 -40.36 -17.80
CA ASN A 573 -10.96 -40.82 -18.71
C ASN A 573 -9.61 -40.91 -17.99
N LEU A 574 -9.12 -42.13 -17.74
CA LEU A 574 -7.85 -42.44 -17.07
C LEU A 574 -6.83 -43.10 -18.03
N SER A 575 -7.02 -42.96 -19.34
CA SER A 575 -6.23 -43.71 -20.34
C SER A 575 -4.73 -43.41 -20.33
N SER A 576 -4.31 -42.27 -19.78
CA SER A 576 -2.90 -41.85 -19.70
C SER A 576 -2.23 -42.23 -18.37
N PHE A 577 -2.98 -42.73 -17.39
CA PHE A 577 -2.45 -42.95 -16.04
C PHE A 577 -1.40 -44.07 -16.02
N ASN A 578 -0.22 -43.74 -15.50
CA ASN A 578 0.82 -44.68 -15.09
C ASN A 578 0.94 -44.66 -13.58
N THR A 579 0.54 -45.74 -12.91
CA THR A 579 0.51 -45.82 -11.45
C THR A 579 1.62 -46.68 -10.84
N GLN A 580 2.66 -47.04 -11.59
CA GLN A 580 3.74 -47.93 -11.13
C GLN A 580 4.49 -47.42 -9.88
N ARG A 581 4.49 -46.11 -9.65
CA ARG A 581 5.13 -45.47 -8.48
C ARG A 581 4.14 -45.09 -7.37
N VAL A 582 2.85 -45.30 -7.58
CA VAL A 582 1.82 -44.91 -6.61
C VAL A 582 1.92 -45.82 -5.39
N GLN A 583 2.09 -45.20 -4.23
CA GLN A 583 2.22 -45.87 -2.93
C GLN A 583 0.88 -45.97 -2.21
N THR A 584 -0.01 -44.98 -2.40
CA THR A 584 -1.33 -44.96 -1.78
C THR A 584 -2.43 -44.50 -2.74
N MET A 585 -3.53 -45.26 -2.72
CA MET A 585 -4.82 -44.98 -3.38
C MET A 585 -5.96 -45.03 -2.35
N GLN A 586 -5.65 -44.76 -1.07
CA GLN A 586 -6.63 -44.81 0.01
C GLN A 586 -7.85 -43.95 -0.33
N ASN A 587 -9.05 -44.52 -0.24
CA ASN A 587 -10.33 -43.86 -0.51
C ASN A 587 -10.46 -43.19 -1.89
N MET A 588 -9.65 -43.55 -2.89
CA MET A 588 -9.57 -42.84 -4.18
C MET A 588 -10.93 -42.64 -4.86
N PHE A 589 -11.81 -43.64 -4.83
CA PHE A 589 -13.17 -43.61 -5.39
C PHE A 589 -14.27 -43.78 -4.32
N TYR A 590 -13.95 -43.50 -3.06
CA TYR A 590 -14.93 -43.60 -1.98
C TYR A 590 -16.13 -42.68 -2.28
N LYS A 591 -17.35 -43.23 -2.24
CA LYS A 591 -18.60 -42.53 -2.59
C LYS A 591 -18.63 -41.90 -3.99
N ALA A 592 -17.74 -42.28 -4.91
CA ALA A 592 -17.75 -41.81 -6.29
C ALA A 592 -18.76 -42.59 -7.15
N MET A 593 -19.23 -41.98 -8.23
CA MET A 593 -20.11 -42.61 -9.25
C MET A 593 -21.37 -43.26 -8.63
N GLN A 594 -22.06 -42.53 -7.76
CA GLN A 594 -23.26 -43.01 -7.07
C GLN A 594 -24.54 -42.84 -7.90
N SER A 595 -24.59 -41.85 -8.79
CA SER A 595 -25.79 -41.54 -9.58
C SER A 595 -25.43 -41.11 -11.01
N PRO A 596 -25.95 -41.78 -12.06
CA PRO A 596 -26.75 -43.01 -11.99
C PRO A 596 -25.93 -44.19 -11.42
N VAL A 597 -26.62 -45.15 -10.83
CA VAL A 597 -26.02 -46.42 -10.41
C VAL A 597 -25.63 -47.25 -11.63
N ASN A 598 -24.80 -48.27 -11.42
CA ASN A 598 -24.32 -49.20 -12.44
C ASN A 598 -23.32 -48.61 -13.45
N GLY A 599 -22.55 -47.61 -13.03
CA GLY A 599 -21.45 -47.05 -13.84
C GLY A 599 -20.33 -48.06 -14.13
N VAL A 600 -19.51 -47.74 -15.13
CA VAL A 600 -18.30 -48.50 -15.50
C VAL A 600 -17.09 -47.67 -15.10
N LEU A 601 -16.18 -48.26 -14.32
CA LEU A 601 -14.91 -47.67 -13.97
C LEU A 601 -13.79 -48.42 -14.68
N ASP A 602 -13.08 -47.72 -15.57
CA ASP A 602 -11.95 -48.28 -16.29
C ASP A 602 -10.62 -47.83 -15.67
N ILE A 603 -9.98 -48.75 -14.96
CA ILE A 603 -8.63 -48.59 -14.38
C ILE A 603 -7.66 -49.63 -14.98
N SER A 604 -7.91 -50.07 -16.22
CA SER A 604 -7.08 -51.07 -16.89
C SER A 604 -5.61 -50.65 -17.07
N THR A 605 -5.34 -49.36 -17.04
CA THR A 605 -3.98 -48.78 -17.10
C THR A 605 -3.21 -48.90 -15.78
N PHE A 606 -3.89 -49.18 -14.66
CA PHE A 606 -3.27 -49.14 -13.34
C PHE A 606 -2.38 -50.38 -13.11
N SER A 607 -1.20 -50.12 -12.53
CA SER A 607 -0.32 -51.10 -11.90
C SER A 607 -0.27 -50.85 -10.38
N THR A 608 -0.17 -51.92 -9.59
CA THR A 608 -0.12 -51.87 -8.12
C THR A 608 1.24 -52.30 -7.56
N GLU A 609 2.31 -52.27 -8.38
CA GLU A 609 3.65 -52.77 -8.01
C GLU A 609 4.26 -52.14 -6.74
N GLN A 610 4.03 -50.85 -6.51
CA GLN A 610 4.52 -50.12 -5.31
C GLN A 610 3.40 -49.76 -4.33
N LEU A 611 2.17 -50.21 -4.60
CA LEU A 611 1.00 -49.86 -3.80
C LEU A 611 1.08 -50.58 -2.44
N ASN A 612 1.06 -49.80 -1.36
CA ASN A 612 1.05 -50.32 0.00
C ASN A 612 -0.24 -49.97 0.77
N ASN A 613 -1.04 -49.02 0.29
CA ASN A 613 -2.34 -48.68 0.89
C ASN A 613 -3.42 -48.40 -0.17
N CYS A 614 -4.52 -49.15 -0.12
CA CYS A 614 -5.74 -48.89 -0.89
C CYS A 614 -7.01 -49.12 -0.06
N GLU A 615 -6.92 -48.89 1.26
CA GLU A 615 -8.09 -48.95 2.15
C GLU A 615 -9.21 -48.05 1.63
N GLY A 616 -10.44 -48.55 1.58
CA GLY A 616 -11.60 -47.75 1.16
C GLY A 616 -11.65 -47.39 -0.32
N MET A 617 -10.78 -47.94 -1.18
CA MET A 617 -10.62 -47.43 -2.55
C MET A 617 -11.93 -47.33 -3.34
N PHE A 618 -12.85 -48.30 -3.22
CA PHE A 618 -14.14 -48.33 -3.92
C PHE A 618 -15.36 -48.26 -2.99
N ASP A 619 -15.14 -47.95 -1.71
CA ASP A 619 -16.18 -47.97 -0.68
C ASP A 619 -17.36 -47.06 -1.05
N TYR A 620 -18.58 -47.54 -0.85
CA TYR A 620 -19.83 -46.83 -1.17
C TYR A 620 -20.02 -46.39 -2.64
N SER A 621 -19.10 -46.74 -3.55
CA SER A 621 -19.32 -46.50 -4.98
C SER A 621 -20.48 -47.36 -5.48
N LYS A 622 -21.21 -46.88 -6.49
CA LYS A 622 -22.30 -47.64 -7.14
C LYS A 622 -21.97 -48.07 -8.56
N VAL A 623 -20.67 -48.19 -8.87
CA VAL A 623 -20.19 -48.85 -10.08
C VAL A 623 -20.67 -50.29 -10.14
N ARG A 624 -20.97 -50.76 -11.35
CA ARG A 624 -21.31 -52.16 -11.63
C ARG A 624 -20.11 -52.93 -12.16
N THR A 625 -19.25 -52.31 -12.97
CA THR A 625 -18.11 -52.97 -13.60
C THR A 625 -16.85 -52.16 -13.33
N ILE A 626 -15.80 -52.84 -12.88
CA ILE A 626 -14.46 -52.28 -12.75
C ILE A 626 -13.54 -53.05 -13.69
N TYR A 627 -13.04 -52.38 -14.72
CA TYR A 627 -12.06 -52.95 -15.66
C TYR A 627 -10.65 -52.80 -15.12
N VAL A 628 -9.89 -53.89 -15.14
CA VAL A 628 -8.48 -53.95 -14.73
C VAL A 628 -7.63 -54.69 -15.78
N SER A 629 -6.31 -54.55 -15.69
CA SER A 629 -5.35 -55.43 -16.37
C SER A 629 -4.77 -56.46 -15.40
N ASN A 630 -3.95 -57.39 -15.92
CA ASN A 630 -3.19 -58.34 -15.11
C ASN A 630 -2.09 -57.68 -14.24
N ARG A 631 -1.86 -56.37 -14.37
CA ARG A 631 -0.92 -55.60 -13.54
C ARG A 631 -1.56 -55.06 -12.26
N PHE A 632 -2.87 -55.17 -12.12
CA PHE A 632 -3.61 -54.74 -10.93
C PHE A 632 -3.78 -55.93 -9.96
N ILE A 633 -2.83 -56.08 -9.05
CA ILE A 633 -2.75 -57.19 -8.09
C ILE A 633 -2.66 -56.64 -6.67
N ILE A 634 -3.66 -56.93 -5.82
CA ILE A 634 -3.74 -56.43 -4.43
C ILE A 634 -3.29 -57.49 -3.39
N THR A 635 -3.22 -58.76 -3.79
CA THR A 635 -2.80 -59.86 -2.92
C THR A 635 -1.30 -59.80 -2.60
N PRO A 636 -0.85 -60.05 -1.35
CA PRO A 636 -1.55 -60.83 -0.30
C PRO A 636 -2.03 -60.02 0.93
N TYR A 637 -2.07 -58.69 0.89
CA TYR A 637 -2.42 -57.91 2.09
C TYR A 637 -3.94 -57.85 2.31
N PRO A 638 -4.45 -58.14 3.52
CA PRO A 638 -5.84 -57.88 3.85
C PRO A 638 -6.10 -56.36 3.84
N VAL A 639 -6.72 -55.87 2.77
CA VAL A 639 -7.10 -54.47 2.64
C VAL A 639 -8.45 -54.26 3.32
N LYS A 640 -8.49 -53.33 4.28
CA LYS A 640 -9.71 -52.96 4.98
C LYS A 640 -10.67 -52.26 4.02
N ASN A 641 -11.95 -52.64 4.06
CA ASN A 641 -13.04 -51.93 3.39
C ASN A 641 -12.71 -51.61 1.92
N LEU A 642 -12.18 -52.56 1.14
CA LEU A 642 -11.86 -52.25 -0.25
C LEU A 642 -13.14 -52.02 -1.09
N PHE A 643 -14.22 -52.72 -0.73
CA PHE A 643 -15.51 -52.72 -1.42
C PHE A 643 -16.71 -52.70 -0.45
N ALA A 644 -16.60 -52.11 0.74
CA ALA A 644 -17.74 -52.00 1.65
C ALA A 644 -18.83 -51.12 1.00
N GLU A 645 -20.09 -51.57 1.11
CA GLU A 645 -21.26 -50.89 0.54
C GLU A 645 -21.24 -50.63 -1.00
N THR A 646 -20.33 -51.30 -1.73
CA THR A 646 -20.27 -51.31 -3.20
C THR A 646 -21.27 -52.31 -3.80
N THR A 647 -22.54 -52.18 -3.41
CA THR A 647 -23.62 -53.17 -3.60
C THR A 647 -23.94 -53.56 -5.04
N ASN A 648 -23.54 -52.75 -6.02
CA ASN A 648 -23.89 -52.92 -7.44
C ASN A 648 -22.83 -53.67 -8.24
N LEU A 649 -21.69 -53.99 -7.62
CA LEU A 649 -20.52 -54.55 -8.29
C LEU A 649 -20.77 -55.98 -8.78
N VAL A 650 -20.41 -56.23 -10.04
CA VAL A 650 -20.51 -57.51 -10.72
C VAL A 650 -19.20 -57.78 -11.48
N GLY A 651 -18.53 -58.88 -11.14
CA GLY A 651 -17.34 -59.37 -11.83
C GLY A 651 -17.63 -59.86 -13.26
N GLY A 652 -16.58 -60.01 -14.06
CA GLY A 652 -16.69 -60.34 -15.50
C GLY A 652 -17.38 -61.66 -15.81
N ASN A 653 -17.43 -62.59 -14.85
CA ASN A 653 -18.09 -63.88 -14.94
C ASN A 653 -19.36 -63.96 -14.06
N GLY A 654 -19.91 -62.80 -13.68
CA GLY A 654 -21.19 -62.69 -12.99
C GLY A 654 -21.13 -62.70 -11.46
N THR A 655 -19.93 -62.70 -10.86
CA THR A 655 -19.80 -62.67 -9.39
C THR A 655 -20.35 -61.35 -8.83
N THR A 656 -21.45 -61.41 -8.10
CA THR A 656 -22.08 -60.22 -7.49
C THR A 656 -21.51 -59.90 -6.11
N TRP A 657 -21.51 -58.62 -5.74
CA TRP A 657 -21.17 -58.20 -4.38
C TRP A 657 -21.99 -58.94 -3.32
N THR A 658 -21.37 -59.28 -2.18
CA THR A 658 -22.07 -59.93 -1.05
C THR A 658 -21.76 -59.22 0.26
N SER A 659 -22.79 -59.02 1.08
CA SER A 659 -22.70 -58.38 2.39
C SER A 659 -22.20 -59.34 3.47
N GLN A 660 -21.18 -60.17 3.24
CA GLN A 660 -20.73 -61.13 4.27
C GLN A 660 -20.18 -60.38 5.50
N ILE A 661 -21.10 -60.05 6.40
CA ILE A 661 -20.90 -59.55 7.76
C ILE A 661 -20.67 -60.80 8.60
N THR A 662 -19.41 -61.14 8.85
CA THR A 662 -19.09 -62.02 9.98
C THR A 662 -18.43 -61.17 11.04
N PHE A 663 -19.22 -60.72 12.02
CA PHE A 663 -18.68 -60.25 13.30
C PHE A 663 -17.80 -61.36 13.90
N PRO A 664 -16.62 -61.06 14.47
CA PRO A 664 -16.20 -59.74 14.96
C PRO A 664 -15.08 -59.06 14.15
N LEU A 665 -14.94 -59.28 12.82
CA LEU A 665 -13.83 -58.70 12.06
C LEU A 665 -14.24 -58.25 10.65
N ILE A 666 -14.10 -56.93 10.43
CA ILE A 666 -13.58 -56.22 9.23
C ILE A 666 -14.02 -56.79 7.86
N HIS A 667 -14.60 -55.95 6.99
CA HIS A 667 -14.95 -56.30 5.61
C HIS A 667 -13.72 -56.75 4.79
N TYR A 668 -13.35 -58.04 4.86
CA TYR A 668 -12.32 -58.65 4.01
C TYR A 668 -12.89 -59.00 2.63
N SER A 669 -13.59 -58.04 2.00
CA SER A 669 -13.95 -58.14 0.58
C SER A 669 -12.71 -58.15 -0.33
N SER A 670 -11.52 -57.87 0.22
CA SER A 670 -10.23 -58.00 -0.46
C SER A 670 -9.97 -59.42 -1.01
N ARG A 671 -10.62 -60.47 -0.51
CA ARG A 671 -10.49 -61.83 -1.09
C ARG A 671 -11.07 -61.94 -2.51
N TYR A 672 -12.00 -61.06 -2.88
CA TYR A 672 -12.57 -60.97 -4.23
C TYR A 672 -11.84 -59.92 -5.07
N ALA A 673 -10.73 -59.34 -4.58
CA ALA A 673 -9.94 -58.32 -5.27
C ALA A 673 -9.00 -58.94 -6.33
N HIS A 674 -9.57 -59.72 -7.24
CA HIS A 674 -8.89 -60.28 -8.39
C HIS A 674 -9.86 -60.35 -9.58
N ILE A 675 -9.33 -60.64 -10.76
CA ILE A 675 -10.11 -60.85 -11.98
C ILE A 675 -11.05 -62.05 -11.76
N ASP A 676 -12.32 -61.85 -12.09
CA ASP A 676 -13.36 -62.87 -12.02
C ASP A 676 -13.16 -63.92 -13.11
N ALA A 677 -13.14 -65.20 -12.73
CA ALA A 677 -12.96 -66.32 -13.65
C ALA A 677 -13.82 -67.53 -13.25
N PRO A 678 -14.12 -68.46 -14.18
CA PRO A 678 -14.83 -69.69 -13.84
C PRO A 678 -14.15 -70.46 -12.70
N GLY A 679 -14.88 -70.71 -11.61
CA GLY A 679 -14.36 -71.39 -10.42
C GLY A 679 -13.50 -70.53 -9.49
N ASN A 680 -13.24 -69.27 -9.84
CA ASN A 680 -12.48 -68.31 -9.02
C ASN A 680 -13.22 -66.95 -8.97
N PRO A 681 -14.23 -66.81 -8.10
CA PRO A 681 -15.10 -65.62 -8.05
C PRO A 681 -14.32 -64.36 -7.69
N GLY A 682 -14.37 -63.33 -8.53
CA GLY A 682 -13.71 -62.04 -8.32
C GLY A 682 -14.61 -60.85 -8.65
N TYR A 683 -14.26 -59.66 -8.20
CA TYR A 683 -15.04 -58.44 -8.46
C TYR A 683 -14.52 -57.61 -9.63
N PHE A 684 -13.34 -57.93 -10.17
CA PHE A 684 -12.80 -57.23 -11.32
C PHE A 684 -13.14 -57.93 -12.64
N THR A 685 -13.26 -57.14 -13.71
CA THR A 685 -13.41 -57.63 -15.08
C THR A 685 -12.11 -57.36 -15.84
N GLN A 686 -11.56 -58.36 -16.52
CA GLN A 686 -10.43 -58.12 -17.41
C GLN A 686 -10.91 -57.31 -18.62
N LYS A 687 -10.23 -56.19 -18.91
CA LYS A 687 -10.56 -55.40 -20.11
C LYS A 687 -10.34 -56.26 -21.37
N PRO A 688 -11.31 -56.30 -22.31
CA PRO A 688 -11.23 -57.09 -23.53
C PRO A 688 -9.99 -56.81 -24.39
#